data_AF-A0A5B6W893-F1
#
_entry.id   AF-A0A5B6W893-F1
#
_cell.length_a   1.000
_cell.length_b   1.000
_cell.length_c   1.000
_cell.angle_alpha   90.00
_cell.angle_beta   90.00
_cell.angle_gamma   90.00
#
_symmetry.space_group_name_H-M   'P 1'
#
loop_
_entity.id
_entity.type
_entity.pdbx_description
1 polymer ?
#
loop_
_entity_poly.entity_id
_entity_poly.type
_entity_poly.pdbx_seq_one_letter_code
_entity_poly.pdbx_strand_id
1 'polypeptide(L)'
;MQVLRRRDEVEKGFKMLGNGIVGILSESSNKWERRVPLTPSHCARLLHSGREKTGIARIIVKPSTKRIHHDSLYEDVGCHISDDLSECGLILGIKQPKLDMILPNRAYAFFSHTHKAQKENMPLLDKILAERVSLYDYELIVGDNGKRLLAFGKYAGRAGMIDFLRGLGQRMLYDSLILLKFWRFYHLHTFVYAKMLNCHQISGYLSLGYSTPFLSLGASYMYPSLAAAKAAVITVGEEIASQGLPSGICPVVFVFTGSGNGTGTSYNIQLFSVGAQEIFKLLPHVFVEPSSLPELFGKGRNVTSKRVFQVYGCIVTSRDMVSHKDPSKTFDKADYYAHPEHYNPIFHEKIAPYASVIVNCMYWERRFPRLLSTKQIQELNKKGCPLVGISDITCDIGGSIEFVNQTTSIDSPFFRYEPLTDSYHNDMDGNGIICSAVDVLPTEFAKEASQHFGDILSQFVGSLASTADFTKLPAHLTRACIVHGGTLTTLYEYIPRMRKSDTLDISDNHTNGHINNKKKYSVLVSLSGHLFDQFLINEALDIIEAAGGSFHLVKCQVGQSTDAMSYSELEVGADDGKVLDQIIDSLTSIANPTENHGTPSQQLNKISLKVGKLQETGMKKDSESDPKRKTSVLILGAGRVCQPACELLASIGTASSRQWYKTCLQNDSEEQMDVRVIVASLYLKDAEEIIQGIPNTTAVELDVTDHRALHQYISQVEIVISLLPASCHVAIANVCVEVLSLTQFSIVITSETLYLVKKYLEN
;
A
#
# COMPACT_ATOMS: atom_id res chain seq x y z
N MET A 1 -22.03 39.54 -38.24
CA MET A 1 -21.37 40.15 -37.07
C MET A 1 -21.86 39.64 -35.71
N GLN A 2 -23.17 39.52 -35.45
CA GLN A 2 -23.68 38.98 -34.15
C GLN A 2 -23.36 37.49 -33.91
N VAL A 3 -23.27 36.67 -34.95
CA VAL A 3 -22.87 35.25 -34.85
C VAL A 3 -21.36 35.08 -34.57
N LEU A 4 -20.53 35.98 -35.11
CA LEU A 4 -19.09 36.03 -34.82
C LEU A 4 -18.83 36.57 -33.40
N ARG A 5 -19.56 37.60 -32.95
CA ARG A 5 -19.52 38.04 -31.54
C ARG A 5 -19.97 36.98 -30.55
N ARG A 6 -21.00 36.18 -30.87
CA ARG A 6 -21.40 35.03 -30.03
C ARG A 6 -20.37 33.90 -30.02
N ARG A 7 -19.64 33.64 -31.12
CA ARG A 7 -18.52 32.69 -31.13
C ARG A 7 -17.32 33.21 -30.34
N ASP A 8 -16.98 34.49 -30.48
CA ASP A 8 -15.91 35.15 -29.70
C ASP A 8 -16.25 35.26 -28.20
N GLU A 9 -17.52 35.45 -27.82
CA GLU A 9 -17.98 35.46 -26.42
C GLU A 9 -18.03 34.05 -25.82
N VAL A 10 -18.37 33.03 -26.61
CA VAL A 10 -18.29 31.62 -26.20
C VAL A 10 -16.82 31.20 -26.05
N GLU A 11 -15.94 31.51 -27.00
CA GLU A 11 -14.49 31.25 -26.89
C GLU A 11 -13.81 32.06 -25.76
N LYS A 12 -14.26 33.30 -25.48
CA LYS A 12 -13.81 34.07 -24.31
C LYS A 12 -14.35 33.52 -22.99
N GLY A 13 -15.52 32.88 -22.99
CA GLY A 13 -16.09 32.19 -21.83
C GLY A 13 -15.38 30.88 -21.47
N PHE A 14 -14.57 30.31 -22.39
CA PHE A 14 -13.92 29.01 -22.21
C PHE A 14 -12.49 29.05 -21.63
N LYS A 15 -11.80 30.20 -21.57
CA LYS A 15 -10.46 30.29 -20.96
C LYS A 15 -10.50 30.90 -19.56
N MET A 16 -10.98 30.12 -18.59
CA MET A 16 -10.87 30.46 -17.16
C MET A 16 -9.47 30.20 -16.60
N LEU A 17 -8.69 29.32 -17.23
CA LEU A 17 -7.30 29.05 -16.87
C LEU A 17 -6.41 30.29 -17.09
N GLY A 18 -5.51 30.55 -16.14
CA GLY A 18 -4.56 31.65 -16.24
C GLY A 18 -5.14 33.05 -15.94
N ASN A 19 -6.34 33.14 -15.36
CA ASN A 19 -6.98 34.43 -15.09
C ASN A 19 -6.43 35.18 -13.85
N GLY A 20 -5.51 34.56 -13.10
CA GLY A 20 -4.88 35.15 -11.91
C GLY A 20 -5.79 35.23 -10.68
N ILE A 21 -6.98 34.63 -10.70
CA ILE A 21 -7.89 34.58 -9.56
C ILE A 21 -7.79 33.21 -8.89
N VAL A 22 -7.41 33.20 -7.61
CA VAL A 22 -7.18 31.97 -6.84
C VAL A 22 -8.28 31.76 -5.83
N GLY A 23 -8.89 30.58 -5.82
CA GLY A 23 -9.83 30.12 -4.81
C GLY A 23 -9.15 29.27 -3.75
N ILE A 24 -9.52 29.41 -2.48
CA ILE A 24 -9.14 28.52 -1.39
C ILE A 24 -10.40 27.81 -0.87
N LEU A 25 -10.42 26.49 -0.96
CA LEU A 25 -11.54 25.67 -0.51
C LEU A 25 -11.71 25.69 1.03
N SER A 26 -12.91 25.35 1.47
CA SER A 26 -13.14 24.89 2.85
C SER A 26 -13.10 23.37 2.85
N GLU A 27 -12.15 22.80 3.59
CA GLU A 27 -11.94 21.36 3.67
C GLU A 27 -13.17 20.63 4.21
N SER A 28 -13.64 19.59 3.52
CA SER A 28 -14.82 18.81 3.91
C SER A 28 -14.55 17.32 4.13
N SER A 29 -13.28 16.90 4.03
CA SER A 29 -12.86 15.49 4.09
C SER A 29 -13.20 14.84 5.43
N ASN A 30 -12.88 15.49 6.55
CA ASN A 30 -13.25 15.04 7.89
C ASN A 30 -13.37 16.22 8.87
N LYS A 31 -13.85 15.95 10.09
CA LYS A 31 -14.05 16.96 11.15
C LYS A 31 -12.74 17.56 11.68
N TRP A 32 -11.63 16.86 11.52
CA TRP A 32 -10.33 17.20 12.09
C TRP A 32 -9.41 17.95 11.13
N GLU A 33 -9.66 17.94 9.82
CA GLU A 33 -8.82 18.60 8.82
C GLU A 33 -8.99 20.12 8.93
N ARG A 34 -8.01 20.77 9.57
CA ARG A 34 -8.00 22.22 9.86
C ARG A 34 -6.94 22.98 9.07
N ARG A 35 -6.10 22.26 8.31
CA ARG A 35 -5.01 22.84 7.53
C ARG A 35 -5.53 23.63 6.33
N VAL A 36 -4.64 24.43 5.76
CA VAL A 36 -4.89 25.24 4.57
C VAL A 36 -3.70 25.20 3.62
N PRO A 37 -3.93 25.31 2.30
CA PRO A 37 -2.85 25.40 1.34
C PRO A 37 -2.07 26.72 1.45
N LEU A 38 -2.76 27.82 1.78
CA LEU A 38 -2.19 29.15 1.96
C LEU A 38 -2.73 29.79 3.25
N THR A 39 -1.83 30.32 4.08
CA THR A 39 -2.16 31.06 5.31
C THR A 39 -2.39 32.53 4.95
N PRO A 40 -2.96 33.35 5.86
CA PRO A 40 -3.09 34.79 5.64
C PRO A 40 -1.77 35.48 5.28
N SER A 41 -0.64 35.06 5.88
CA SER A 41 0.67 35.62 5.56
C SER A 41 1.11 35.30 4.12
N HIS A 42 0.76 34.12 3.60
CA HIS A 42 1.01 33.77 2.19
C HIS A 42 0.16 34.61 1.25
N CYS A 43 -1.13 34.75 1.55
CA CYS A 43 -2.04 35.57 0.77
C CYS A 43 -1.59 37.03 0.72
N ALA A 44 -1.20 37.59 1.86
CA ALA A 44 -0.64 38.94 1.94
C ALA A 44 0.57 39.10 1.02
N ARG A 45 1.53 38.15 1.05
CA ARG A 45 2.71 38.21 0.18
C ARG A 45 2.35 38.14 -1.30
N LEU A 46 1.41 37.26 -1.67
CA LEU A 46 1.00 37.06 -3.06
C LEU A 46 0.26 38.28 -3.63
N LEU A 47 -0.58 38.93 -2.82
CA LEU A 47 -1.35 40.12 -3.23
C LEU A 47 -0.49 41.39 -3.24
N HIS A 48 0.29 41.64 -2.19
CA HIS A 48 1.03 42.90 -2.04
C HIS A 48 2.33 42.98 -2.84
N SER A 49 2.85 41.87 -3.36
CA SER A 49 4.03 41.89 -4.24
C SER A 49 3.74 42.45 -5.65
N GLY A 50 2.47 42.68 -5.98
CA GLY A 50 2.01 43.23 -7.25
C GLY A 50 1.79 42.17 -8.32
N ARG A 51 0.72 42.34 -9.12
CA ARG A 51 0.29 41.40 -10.16
C ARG A 51 1.38 41.10 -11.20
N GLU A 52 2.21 42.08 -11.54
CA GLU A 52 3.30 41.88 -12.51
C GLU A 52 4.34 40.86 -12.02
N LYS A 53 4.53 40.74 -10.70
CA LYS A 53 5.50 39.81 -10.11
C LYS A 53 4.89 38.46 -9.80
N THR A 54 3.65 38.42 -9.31
CA THR A 54 3.04 37.17 -8.81
C THR A 54 2.06 36.55 -9.78
N GLY A 55 1.55 37.29 -10.77
CA GLY A 55 0.46 36.85 -11.63
C GLY A 55 -0.91 36.77 -10.94
N ILE A 56 -0.99 37.10 -9.64
CA ILE A 56 -2.21 37.01 -8.85
C ILE A 56 -2.92 38.36 -8.83
N ALA A 57 -4.20 38.35 -9.22
CA ALA A 57 -5.07 39.53 -9.20
C ALA A 57 -5.97 39.56 -7.96
N ARG A 58 -6.49 38.40 -7.54
CA ARG A 58 -7.38 38.29 -6.38
C ARG A 58 -7.32 36.90 -5.77
N ILE A 59 -7.54 36.83 -4.46
CA ILE A 59 -7.68 35.57 -3.72
C ILE A 59 -9.06 35.56 -3.08
N ILE A 60 -9.81 34.48 -3.31
CA ILE A 60 -11.14 34.24 -2.78
C ILE A 60 -11.08 33.04 -1.85
N VAL A 61 -11.57 33.20 -0.64
CA VAL A 61 -11.51 32.18 0.39
C VAL A 61 -12.94 31.77 0.73
N LYS A 62 -13.22 30.48 0.63
CA LYS A 62 -14.51 29.95 1.06
C LYS A 62 -14.63 30.06 2.59
N PRO A 63 -15.74 30.55 3.15
CA PRO A 63 -15.94 30.63 4.60
C PRO A 63 -15.70 29.28 5.28
N SER A 64 -15.10 29.29 6.48
CA SER A 64 -14.88 28.05 7.23
C SER A 64 -14.80 28.25 8.73
N THR A 65 -15.64 27.53 9.47
CA THR A 65 -15.61 27.49 10.94
C THR A 65 -14.57 26.51 11.51
N LYS A 66 -14.03 25.62 10.67
CA LYS A 66 -13.10 24.56 11.08
C LYS A 66 -11.63 24.95 10.91
N ARG A 67 -11.34 25.72 9.86
CA ARG A 67 -10.00 26.15 9.47
C ARG A 67 -9.23 26.77 10.65
N ILE A 68 -7.93 26.49 10.74
CA ILE A 68 -7.08 27.01 11.83
C ILE A 68 -6.90 28.54 11.80
N HIS A 69 -7.08 29.17 10.64
CA HIS A 69 -7.08 30.63 10.46
C HIS A 69 -8.50 31.11 10.18
N HIS A 70 -8.98 32.06 10.98
CA HIS A 70 -10.30 32.66 10.83
C HIS A 70 -10.43 33.48 9.54
N ASP A 71 -11.64 33.57 9.01
CA ASP A 71 -11.93 34.30 7.77
C ASP A 71 -11.54 35.79 7.86
N SER A 72 -11.72 36.43 9.02
CA SER A 72 -11.32 37.82 9.25
C SER A 72 -9.83 38.07 9.03
N LEU A 73 -8.96 37.08 9.34
CA LEU A 73 -7.53 37.21 9.09
C LEU A 73 -7.19 37.23 7.60
N TYR A 74 -8.01 36.61 6.75
CA TYR A 74 -7.86 36.67 5.31
C TYR A 74 -8.40 38.01 4.76
N GLU A 75 -9.51 38.51 5.30
CA GLU A 75 -10.05 39.84 4.96
C GLU A 75 -9.04 40.95 5.26
N ASP A 76 -8.40 40.90 6.44
CA ASP A 76 -7.39 41.87 6.88
C ASP A 76 -6.19 41.99 5.91
N VAL A 77 -5.91 40.93 5.14
CA VAL A 77 -4.81 40.90 4.16
C VAL A 77 -5.27 41.09 2.72
N GLY A 78 -6.54 41.46 2.52
CA GLY A 78 -7.12 41.80 1.22
C GLY A 78 -7.71 40.62 0.44
N CYS A 79 -7.93 39.45 1.07
CA CYS A 79 -8.70 38.38 0.44
C CYS A 79 -10.21 38.67 0.49
N HIS A 80 -10.94 38.11 -0.46
CA HIS A 80 -12.40 38.18 -0.48
C HIS A 80 -12.99 36.88 0.09
N ILE A 81 -13.94 36.99 1.02
CA ILE A 81 -14.65 35.83 1.57
C ILE A 81 -15.93 35.60 0.76
N SER A 82 -16.08 34.42 0.17
CA SER A 82 -17.24 34.08 -0.67
C SER A 82 -17.45 32.57 -0.76
N ASP A 83 -18.69 32.12 -0.66
CA ASP A 83 -19.06 30.72 -0.93
C ASP A 83 -18.94 30.34 -2.42
N ASP A 84 -19.02 31.35 -3.29
CA ASP A 84 -18.90 31.20 -4.73
C ASP A 84 -17.44 31.36 -5.18
N LEU A 85 -16.90 30.31 -5.81
CA LEU A 85 -15.58 30.28 -6.43
C LEU A 85 -15.65 30.29 -7.97
N SER A 86 -16.83 30.57 -8.54
CA SER A 86 -17.10 30.57 -9.98
C SER A 86 -16.25 31.53 -10.79
N GLU A 87 -15.51 32.46 -10.19
CA GLU A 87 -14.57 33.33 -10.90
C GLU A 87 -13.10 32.89 -10.81
N CYS A 88 -12.77 31.89 -9.98
CA CYS A 88 -11.39 31.43 -9.74
C CYS A 88 -10.87 30.57 -10.87
N GLY A 89 -9.80 30.97 -11.57
CA GLY A 89 -9.15 30.11 -12.57
C GLY A 89 -8.38 28.93 -11.95
N LEU A 90 -7.85 29.13 -10.75
CA LEU A 90 -7.16 28.11 -9.95
C LEU A 90 -7.86 27.95 -8.59
N ILE A 91 -8.12 26.72 -8.17
CA ILE A 91 -8.72 26.39 -6.87
C ILE A 91 -7.77 25.48 -6.09
N LEU A 92 -7.46 25.86 -4.86
CA LEU A 92 -6.53 25.17 -3.98
C LEU A 92 -7.27 24.50 -2.81
N GLY A 93 -6.85 23.28 -2.48
CA GLY A 93 -7.26 22.55 -1.28
C GLY A 93 -6.13 21.69 -0.76
N ILE A 94 -6.22 21.20 0.49
CA ILE A 94 -5.31 20.20 1.02
C ILE A 94 -5.77 18.80 0.61
N LYS A 95 -7.02 18.45 0.88
CA LYS A 95 -7.61 17.15 0.54
C LYS A 95 -8.52 17.24 -0.68
N GLN A 96 -8.94 16.07 -1.14
CA GLN A 96 -9.89 15.93 -2.24
C GLN A 96 -11.21 16.64 -1.88
N PRO A 97 -11.71 17.55 -2.72
CA PRO A 97 -13.06 18.10 -2.56
C PRO A 97 -14.13 17.06 -2.87
N LYS A 98 -15.35 17.28 -2.39
CA LYS A 98 -16.50 16.48 -2.81
C LYS A 98 -16.78 16.68 -4.31
N LEU A 99 -17.35 15.68 -4.96
CA LEU A 99 -17.58 15.69 -6.41
C LEU A 99 -18.47 16.86 -6.87
N ASP A 100 -19.44 17.27 -6.05
CA ASP A 100 -20.34 18.41 -6.29
C ASP A 100 -19.65 19.78 -6.19
N MET A 101 -18.46 19.84 -5.58
CA MET A 101 -17.65 21.07 -5.48
C MET A 101 -16.69 21.26 -6.68
N ILE A 102 -16.63 20.30 -7.61
CA ILE A 102 -15.79 20.40 -8.81
C ILE A 102 -16.51 21.28 -9.84
N LEU A 103 -15.90 22.43 -10.15
CA LEU A 103 -16.39 23.37 -11.14
C LEU A 103 -15.74 23.12 -12.51
N PRO A 104 -16.50 23.28 -13.60
CA PRO A 104 -15.99 23.05 -14.95
C PRO A 104 -14.92 24.04 -15.40
N ASN A 105 -14.02 23.54 -16.24
CA ASN A 105 -12.98 24.29 -16.96
C ASN A 105 -12.02 25.08 -16.03
N ARG A 106 -11.66 24.52 -14.86
CA ARG A 106 -10.74 25.14 -13.89
C ARG A 106 -9.47 24.35 -13.66
N ALA A 107 -8.46 25.00 -13.11
CA ALA A 107 -7.34 24.32 -12.48
C ALA A 107 -7.65 24.02 -11.01
N TYR A 108 -7.34 22.81 -10.57
CA TYR A 108 -7.36 22.42 -9.17
C TYR A 108 -5.98 21.93 -8.74
N ALA A 109 -5.56 22.26 -7.52
CA ALA A 109 -4.37 21.67 -6.91
C ALA A 109 -4.66 21.20 -5.48
N PHE A 110 -4.45 19.91 -5.22
CA PHE A 110 -4.62 19.24 -3.93
C PHE A 110 -3.97 17.85 -3.95
N PHE A 111 -3.90 17.15 -2.80
CA PHE A 111 -3.50 15.73 -2.78
C PHE A 111 -4.60 14.86 -3.36
N SER A 112 -4.49 14.53 -4.66
CA SER A 112 -5.56 13.84 -5.38
C SER A 112 -5.50 12.33 -5.18
N HIS A 113 -4.31 11.76 -5.02
CA HIS A 113 -4.08 10.30 -4.94
C HIS A 113 -4.64 9.51 -6.14
N THR A 114 -4.93 10.19 -7.26
CA THR A 114 -5.50 9.58 -8.47
C THR A 114 -4.45 8.90 -9.36
N HIS A 115 -3.20 9.36 -9.33
CA HIS A 115 -2.13 8.79 -10.17
C HIS A 115 -1.80 7.32 -9.84
N LYS A 116 -2.18 6.83 -8.66
CA LYS A 116 -1.99 5.43 -8.24
C LYS A 116 -3.10 4.51 -8.77
N ALA A 117 -4.07 5.05 -9.51
CA ALA A 117 -5.22 4.34 -10.07
C ALA A 117 -6.07 3.56 -9.04
N GLN A 118 -5.99 3.90 -7.75
CA GLN A 118 -6.75 3.25 -6.68
C GLN A 118 -8.26 3.44 -6.88
N LYS A 119 -9.03 2.35 -6.78
CA LYS A 119 -10.48 2.31 -7.06
C LYS A 119 -11.27 3.40 -6.34
N GLU A 120 -10.96 3.68 -5.07
CA GLU A 120 -11.64 4.71 -4.29
C GLU A 120 -11.47 6.14 -4.83
N ASN A 121 -10.36 6.42 -5.54
CA ASN A 121 -10.04 7.75 -6.06
C ASN A 121 -10.51 7.96 -7.51
N MET A 122 -10.94 6.90 -8.21
CA MET A 122 -11.35 6.98 -9.61
C MET A 122 -12.62 7.81 -9.87
N PRO A 123 -13.66 7.80 -9.02
CA PRO A 123 -14.82 8.67 -9.20
C PRO A 123 -14.47 10.16 -9.25
N LEU A 124 -13.45 10.58 -8.49
CA LEU A 124 -12.93 11.94 -8.53
C LEU A 124 -12.24 12.24 -9.86
N LEU A 125 -11.41 11.32 -10.35
CA LEU A 125 -10.73 11.46 -11.64
C LEU A 125 -11.74 11.54 -12.78
N ASP A 126 -12.79 10.72 -12.77
CA ASP A 126 -13.86 10.73 -13.76
C ASP A 126 -14.60 12.07 -13.78
N LYS A 127 -14.91 12.62 -12.60
CA LYS A 127 -15.51 13.95 -12.48
C LYS A 127 -14.58 15.04 -13.05
N ILE A 128 -13.29 14.97 -12.75
CA ILE A 128 -12.27 15.91 -13.25
C ILE A 128 -12.18 15.88 -14.77
N LEU A 129 -12.17 14.69 -15.37
CA LEU A 129 -12.15 14.51 -16.82
C LEU A 129 -13.43 15.08 -17.46
N ALA A 130 -14.60 14.72 -16.92
CA ALA A 130 -15.89 15.17 -17.43
C ALA A 130 -16.06 16.69 -17.40
N GLU A 131 -15.60 17.32 -16.31
CA GLU A 131 -15.69 18.77 -16.11
C GLU A 131 -14.56 19.55 -16.80
N ARG A 132 -13.70 18.88 -17.56
CA ARG A 132 -12.55 19.49 -18.27
C ARG A 132 -11.61 20.24 -17.33
N VAL A 133 -11.43 19.72 -16.13
CA VAL A 133 -10.55 20.30 -15.11
C VAL A 133 -9.10 19.97 -15.42
N SER A 134 -8.21 20.93 -15.14
CA SER A 134 -6.77 20.67 -15.04
C SER A 134 -6.41 20.33 -13.60
N LEU A 135 -5.87 19.14 -13.35
CA LEU A 135 -5.58 18.63 -11.99
C LEU A 135 -4.07 18.57 -11.75
N TYR A 136 -3.60 19.31 -10.75
CA TYR A 136 -2.22 19.30 -10.27
C TYR A 136 -2.15 18.58 -8.92
N ASP A 137 -1.42 17.47 -8.85
CA ASP A 137 -1.25 16.74 -7.60
C ASP A 137 0.01 17.21 -6.87
N TYR A 138 -0.17 17.69 -5.63
CA TYR A 138 0.95 18.11 -4.78
C TYR A 138 1.95 16.99 -4.51
N GLU A 139 1.54 15.72 -4.55
CA GLU A 139 2.43 14.56 -4.40
C GLU A 139 3.46 14.47 -5.53
N LEU A 140 3.15 15.04 -6.69
CA LEU A 140 3.94 14.95 -7.93
C LEU A 140 4.75 16.21 -8.21
N ILE A 141 4.66 17.23 -7.34
CA ILE A 141 5.54 18.40 -7.37
C ILE A 141 6.89 18.01 -6.75
N VAL A 142 7.81 17.64 -7.64
CA VAL A 142 9.12 17.08 -7.33
C VAL A 142 10.21 17.98 -7.93
N GLY A 143 11.19 18.37 -7.11
CA GLY A 143 12.34 19.17 -7.53
C GLY A 143 13.32 18.38 -8.40
N ASP A 144 14.32 19.06 -8.95
CA ASP A 144 15.24 18.47 -9.94
C ASP A 144 16.10 17.31 -9.39
N ASN A 145 16.22 17.21 -8.07
CA ASN A 145 16.89 16.11 -7.37
C ASN A 145 15.97 14.91 -7.09
N GLY A 146 14.77 14.87 -7.69
CA GLY A 146 13.79 13.80 -7.47
C GLY A 146 13.08 13.87 -6.11
N LYS A 147 13.29 14.93 -5.30
CA LYS A 147 12.63 15.08 -4.00
C LYS A 147 11.32 15.84 -4.12
N ARG A 148 10.25 15.25 -3.58
CA ARG A 148 8.97 15.93 -3.39
C ARG A 148 9.15 17.16 -2.51
N LEU A 149 8.53 18.26 -2.92
CA LEU A 149 8.67 19.55 -2.23
C LEU A 149 7.54 19.78 -1.21
N LEU A 150 6.34 19.26 -1.48
CA LEU A 150 5.13 19.54 -0.70
C LEU A 150 4.71 18.31 0.12
N ALA A 151 5.06 18.29 1.41
CA ALA A 151 4.71 17.21 2.33
C ALA A 151 4.54 17.68 3.78
N PHE A 152 3.86 16.85 4.58
CA PHE A 152 3.55 17.13 5.99
C PHE A 152 4.28 16.22 6.98
N GLY A 153 5.19 15.35 6.51
CA GLY A 153 5.70 14.23 7.30
C GLY A 153 6.31 14.62 8.64
N LYS A 154 7.01 15.76 8.69
CA LYS A 154 7.63 16.26 9.92
C LYS A 154 6.61 16.55 11.03
N TYR A 155 5.43 17.05 10.68
CA TYR A 155 4.38 17.36 11.64
C TYR A 155 3.60 16.13 12.09
N ALA A 156 3.42 15.14 11.20
CA ALA A 156 2.91 13.83 11.59
C ALA A 156 3.83 13.16 12.63
N GLY A 157 5.14 13.17 12.38
CA GLY A 157 6.15 12.67 13.32
C GLY A 157 6.06 13.32 14.70
N ARG A 158 5.97 14.66 14.72
CA ARG A 158 5.89 15.43 15.97
C ARG A 158 4.60 15.14 16.75
N ALA A 159 3.44 15.19 16.09
CA ALA A 159 2.15 14.89 16.72
C ALA A 159 2.12 13.45 17.22
N GLY A 160 2.42 12.48 16.35
CA GLY A 160 2.41 11.06 16.70
C GLY A 160 3.32 10.71 17.87
N MET A 161 4.47 11.39 18.03
CA MET A 161 5.32 11.20 19.20
C MET A 161 4.73 11.81 20.48
N ILE A 162 4.19 13.03 20.42
CA ILE A 162 3.59 13.71 21.59
C ILE A 162 2.37 12.91 22.09
N ASP A 163 1.47 12.55 21.18
CA ASP A 163 0.27 11.80 21.51
C ASP A 163 0.62 10.43 22.08
N PHE A 164 1.61 9.76 21.50
CA PHE A 164 2.06 8.47 22.00
C PHE A 164 2.72 8.56 23.38
N LEU A 165 3.51 9.60 23.68
CA LEU A 165 4.03 9.83 25.03
C LEU A 165 2.90 10.01 26.04
N ARG A 166 1.86 10.79 25.71
CA ARG A 166 0.64 10.87 26.52
C ARG A 166 -0.02 9.50 26.71
N GLY A 167 -0.18 8.74 25.62
CA GLY A 167 -0.77 7.40 25.65
C GLY A 167 0.00 6.43 26.53
N LEU A 168 1.33 6.50 26.50
CA LEU A 168 2.22 5.76 27.38
C LEU A 168 1.99 6.14 28.84
N GLY A 169 1.82 7.45 29.12
CA GLY A 169 1.41 7.97 30.42
C GLY A 169 0.11 7.34 30.92
N GLN A 170 -0.93 7.34 30.09
CA GLN A 170 -2.22 6.73 30.39
C GLN A 170 -2.15 5.22 30.58
N ARG A 171 -1.37 4.52 29.75
CA ARG A 171 -1.14 3.08 29.85
C ARG A 171 -0.47 2.70 31.17
N MET A 172 0.48 3.52 31.63
CA MET A 172 1.13 3.36 32.93
C MET A 172 0.22 3.72 34.12
N LEU A 173 -0.94 4.35 33.89
CA LEU A 173 -1.92 4.54 34.96
C LEU A 173 -2.86 3.36 35.17
N TYR A 174 -3.05 2.52 34.17
CA TYR A 174 -4.27 1.72 34.12
C TYR A 174 -4.18 0.46 34.98
N ASP A 175 -4.45 0.64 36.29
CA ASP A 175 -5.15 -0.28 37.20
C ASP A 175 -5.49 0.46 38.51
N SER A 176 -6.52 1.31 38.46
CA SER A 176 -7.01 2.05 39.64
C SER A 176 -8.54 2.22 39.67
N LEU A 177 -9.29 1.66 38.71
CA LEU A 177 -10.75 1.80 38.69
C LEU A 177 -11.50 0.84 39.62
N ILE A 178 -10.80 -0.10 40.27
CA ILE A 178 -11.38 -0.91 41.35
C ILE A 178 -11.43 -0.13 42.68
N LEU A 179 -10.52 0.82 42.93
CA LEU A 179 -10.52 1.58 44.19
C LEU A 179 -11.51 2.76 44.20
N LEU A 180 -11.80 3.39 43.05
CA LEU A 180 -12.77 4.50 43.00
C LEU A 180 -14.24 4.04 43.00
N LYS A 181 -14.54 2.80 42.57
CA LYS A 181 -15.86 2.19 42.81
C LYS A 181 -16.03 1.69 44.25
N PHE A 182 -14.93 1.36 44.95
CA PHE A 182 -14.96 1.03 46.37
C PHE A 182 -15.10 2.25 47.28
N TRP A 183 -14.57 3.42 46.90
CA TRP A 183 -14.69 4.64 47.72
C TRP A 183 -16.11 5.21 47.77
N ARG A 184 -17.00 4.79 46.87
CA ARG A 184 -18.42 5.20 46.87
C ARG A 184 -19.36 4.21 47.58
N PHE A 185 -18.83 3.15 48.20
CA PHE A 185 -19.64 2.11 48.86
C PHE A 185 -19.21 1.71 50.27
N TYR A 186 -18.11 2.25 50.82
CA TYR A 186 -17.68 1.91 52.18
C TYR A 186 -17.92 3.04 53.18
N HIS A 187 -19.18 3.11 53.59
CA HIS A 187 -19.55 3.61 54.90
C HIS A 187 -20.64 2.70 55.49
N LEU A 188 -20.35 1.40 55.73
CA LEU A 188 -21.02 0.58 56.75
C LEU A 188 -20.33 -0.80 56.92
N HIS A 189 -19.85 -1.07 58.14
CA HIS A 189 -19.66 -2.37 58.81
C HIS A 189 -18.73 -3.47 58.22
N THR A 190 -17.61 -3.67 58.92
CA THR A 190 -17.07 -4.90 59.54
C THR A 190 -17.01 -6.25 58.79
N PHE A 191 -15.76 -6.75 58.69
CA PHE A 191 -15.29 -8.16 58.65
C PHE A 191 -15.60 -9.08 57.43
N VAL A 192 -14.58 -9.92 57.16
CA VAL A 192 -14.53 -11.13 56.31
C VAL A 192 -14.26 -10.92 54.80
N TYR A 193 -12.99 -11.01 54.39
CA TYR A 193 -12.44 -12.08 53.53
C TYR A 193 -11.00 -11.75 53.09
N ALA A 194 -10.03 -12.24 53.85
CA ALA A 194 -8.68 -12.49 53.38
C ALA A 194 -8.62 -13.91 52.81
N LYS A 195 -9.20 -14.14 51.61
CA LYS A 195 -9.06 -15.44 50.91
C LYS A 195 -9.52 -15.43 49.45
N MET A 196 -8.97 -14.54 48.61
CA MET A 196 -8.99 -14.73 47.14
C MET A 196 -8.13 -13.65 46.49
N LEU A 197 -6.91 -14.00 46.07
CA LEU A 197 -6.15 -13.42 44.94
C LEU A 197 -4.77 -14.11 44.86
N ASN A 198 -4.80 -15.43 44.68
CA ASN A 198 -3.70 -16.17 44.06
C ASN A 198 -3.92 -16.15 42.54
N CYS A 199 -3.78 -14.98 41.92
CA CYS A 199 -3.72 -14.84 40.47
C CYS A 199 -2.51 -13.94 40.16
N HIS A 200 -1.35 -14.55 39.96
CA HIS A 200 -0.20 -13.90 39.36
C HIS A 200 -0.57 -13.56 37.91
N GLN A 201 -0.63 -12.26 37.58
CA GLN A 201 -0.62 -11.61 36.23
C GLN A 201 -1.76 -10.59 35.99
N ILE A 202 -2.14 -9.76 36.96
CA ILE A 202 -2.95 -8.57 36.67
C ILE A 202 -2.52 -7.47 37.65
N SER A 203 -1.78 -6.48 37.18
CA SER A 203 -1.54 -5.23 37.93
C SER A 203 -1.02 -4.15 36.98
N GLY A 204 -1.81 -3.11 36.74
CA GLY A 204 -1.35 -1.91 36.06
C GLY A 204 -0.31 -1.15 36.86
N TYR A 205 0.49 -0.32 36.19
CA TYR A 205 1.67 0.26 36.83
C TYR A 205 1.37 1.18 38.03
N LEU A 206 0.17 1.78 38.13
CA LEU A 206 -0.26 2.49 39.35
C LEU A 206 -0.60 1.56 40.53
N SER A 207 -1.16 0.37 40.30
CA SER A 207 -1.36 -0.61 41.38
C SER A 207 -0.03 -1.19 41.88
N LEU A 208 1.04 -1.05 41.09
CA LEU A 208 2.44 -1.22 41.47
C LEU A 208 3.09 0.04 42.09
N GLY A 209 2.35 1.15 42.22
CA GLY A 209 2.79 2.41 42.85
C GLY A 209 3.57 3.36 41.95
N TYR A 210 3.50 3.20 40.62
CA TYR A 210 4.30 3.98 39.68
C TYR A 210 3.54 5.20 39.13
N SER A 211 3.97 6.41 39.53
CA SER A 211 3.59 7.66 38.87
C SER A 211 4.57 7.97 37.74
N THR A 212 4.05 8.36 36.56
CA THR A 212 4.85 8.68 35.39
C THR A 212 4.72 10.15 34.97
N PRO A 213 5.83 10.86 34.70
CA PRO A 213 5.81 12.24 34.23
C PRO A 213 5.00 12.44 32.94
N PHE A 214 4.92 11.40 32.10
CA PHE A 214 4.20 11.43 30.81
C PHE A 214 2.70 11.71 30.95
N LEU A 215 2.10 11.47 32.13
CA LEU A 215 0.68 11.74 32.36
C LEU A 215 0.33 13.23 32.23
N SER A 216 1.29 14.12 32.51
CA SER A 216 1.09 15.57 32.42
C SER A 216 0.92 16.08 30.98
N LEU A 217 1.21 15.25 29.98
CA LEU A 217 1.06 15.62 28.57
C LEU A 217 -0.40 15.59 28.13
N GLY A 218 -0.84 16.72 27.58
CA GLY A 218 -2.02 16.78 26.72
C GLY A 218 -1.78 16.15 25.35
N ALA A 219 -2.87 15.83 24.65
CA ALA A 219 -2.87 15.48 23.23
C ALA A 219 -2.42 16.68 22.39
N SER A 220 -1.81 16.42 21.24
CA SER A 220 -1.16 17.43 20.40
C SER A 220 -2.14 18.55 20.01
N TYR A 221 -3.36 18.20 19.60
CA TYR A 221 -4.39 19.17 19.21
C TYR A 221 -4.86 20.12 20.33
N MET A 222 -4.59 19.80 21.61
CA MET A 222 -4.96 20.64 22.75
C MET A 222 -3.99 21.80 22.97
N TYR A 223 -2.79 21.74 22.41
CA TYR A 223 -1.82 22.82 22.53
C TYR A 223 -2.11 23.94 21.52
N PRO A 224 -1.97 25.21 21.90
CA PRO A 224 -2.21 26.34 21.00
C PRO A 224 -1.13 26.49 19.91
N SER A 225 0.02 25.83 20.07
CA SER A 225 1.13 25.81 19.11
C SER A 225 2.05 24.63 19.36
N LEU A 226 2.86 24.29 18.36
CA LEU A 226 3.94 23.31 18.50
C LEU A 226 4.96 23.75 19.56
N ALA A 227 5.22 25.04 19.71
CA ALA A 227 6.13 25.56 20.73
C ALA A 227 5.62 25.26 22.14
N ALA A 228 4.32 25.46 22.38
CA ALA A 228 3.68 25.11 23.66
C ALA A 228 3.72 23.61 23.94
N ALA A 229 3.45 22.77 22.92
CA ALA A 229 3.54 21.32 23.06
C ALA A 229 4.97 20.86 23.40
N LYS A 230 5.98 21.43 22.73
CA LYS A 230 7.39 21.17 23.06
C LYS A 230 7.76 21.60 24.47
N ALA A 231 7.27 22.75 24.94
CA ALA A 231 7.51 23.22 26.31
C ALA A 231 6.95 22.23 27.35
N ALA A 232 5.78 21.64 27.09
CA ALA A 232 5.22 20.58 27.93
C ALA A 232 6.11 19.33 27.96
N VAL A 233 6.62 18.88 26.79
CA VAL A 233 7.56 17.76 26.73
C VAL A 233 8.88 18.07 27.43
N ILE A 234 9.39 19.30 27.34
CA ILE A 234 10.59 19.74 28.07
C ILE A 234 10.34 19.65 29.58
N THR A 235 9.18 20.10 30.06
CA THR A 235 8.82 20.02 31.49
C THR A 235 8.80 18.56 31.98
N VAL A 236 8.24 17.65 31.17
CA VAL A 236 8.31 16.21 31.42
C VAL A 236 9.74 15.69 31.42
N GLY A 237 10.57 16.16 30.48
CA GLY A 237 11.99 15.84 30.42
C GLY A 237 12.75 16.27 31.67
N GLU A 238 12.49 17.47 32.20
CA GLU A 238 13.07 17.99 33.45
C GLU A 238 12.64 17.18 34.68
N GLU A 239 11.37 16.76 34.74
CA GLU A 239 10.89 15.86 35.80
C GLU A 239 11.58 14.48 35.71
N ILE A 240 11.67 13.92 34.50
CA ILE A 240 12.40 12.67 34.28
C ILE A 240 13.85 12.85 34.67
N ALA A 241 14.51 13.96 34.35
CA ALA A 241 15.93 14.27 34.62
C ALA A 241 16.23 14.52 36.12
N SER A 242 15.23 14.93 36.90
CA SER A 242 15.38 15.15 38.34
C SER A 242 15.00 13.93 39.17
N GLN A 243 13.94 13.21 38.80
CA GLN A 243 13.38 12.13 39.62
C GLN A 243 13.62 10.73 39.05
N GLY A 244 13.97 10.61 37.77
CA GLY A 244 14.06 9.34 37.06
C GLY A 244 12.69 8.71 36.76
N LEU A 245 12.72 7.65 35.96
CA LEU A 245 11.54 6.82 35.70
C LEU A 245 11.46 5.67 36.70
N PRO A 246 10.26 5.14 36.98
CA PRO A 246 10.12 3.96 37.82
C PRO A 246 10.95 2.75 37.33
N SER A 247 11.64 2.07 38.25
CA SER A 247 12.52 0.96 37.88
C SER A 247 11.81 -0.21 37.20
N GLY A 248 10.54 -0.45 37.51
CA GLY A 248 9.73 -1.53 36.92
C GLY A 248 9.40 -1.36 35.43
N ILE A 249 9.61 -0.18 34.85
CA ILE A 249 9.44 0.07 33.40
C ILE A 249 10.78 0.25 32.68
N CYS A 250 11.89 0.30 33.42
CA CYS A 250 13.20 0.56 32.86
C CYS A 250 13.97 -0.73 32.56
N PRO A 251 14.78 -0.77 31.49
CA PRO A 251 15.02 0.33 30.54
C PRO A 251 13.84 0.54 29.57
N VAL A 252 13.55 1.81 29.23
CA VAL A 252 12.56 2.17 28.21
C VAL A 252 13.28 2.43 26.90
N VAL A 253 13.03 1.61 25.89
CA VAL A 253 13.68 1.70 24.58
C VAL A 253 12.66 2.10 23.51
N PHE A 254 12.86 3.28 22.92
CA PHE A 254 12.11 3.76 21.76
C PHE A 254 12.87 3.40 20.47
N VAL A 255 12.25 2.57 19.64
CA VAL A 255 12.79 2.17 18.33
C VAL A 255 12.11 2.98 17.24
N PHE A 256 12.87 3.74 16.46
CA PHE A 256 12.39 4.55 15.34
C PHE A 256 12.75 3.86 14.02
N THR A 257 11.75 3.55 13.17
CA THR A 257 12.02 3.02 11.83
C THR A 257 12.23 4.16 10.82
N GLY A 258 13.17 3.98 9.88
CA GLY A 258 13.49 4.99 8.87
C GLY A 258 14.59 5.95 9.32
N SER A 259 15.71 5.96 8.60
CA SER A 259 16.85 6.84 8.89
C SER A 259 16.64 8.22 8.26
N GLY A 260 16.65 9.26 9.09
CA GLY A 260 16.64 10.67 8.66
C GLY A 260 17.85 11.13 7.84
N ASN A 261 18.75 10.23 7.42
CA ASN A 261 20.08 10.55 6.88
C ASN A 261 20.35 10.01 5.44
N GLY A 262 19.33 9.60 4.68
CA GLY A 262 19.53 9.01 3.35
C GLY A 262 19.26 9.97 2.18
N THR A 263 20.22 10.13 1.26
CA THR A 263 20.14 10.97 0.04
C THR A 263 19.24 10.43 -1.10
N GLY A 264 18.29 9.53 -0.81
CA GLY A 264 17.44 8.87 -1.83
C GLY A 264 15.99 9.36 -1.91
N THR A 265 15.28 8.91 -2.94
CA THR A 265 13.94 9.29 -3.44
C THR A 265 12.76 9.13 -2.44
N SER A 266 13.01 8.67 -1.21
CA SER A 266 12.01 8.49 -0.13
C SER A 266 12.15 9.53 1.01
N TYR A 267 12.48 10.77 0.67
CA TYR A 267 12.72 11.85 1.64
C TYR A 267 11.52 12.18 2.55
N ASN A 268 10.27 11.99 2.09
CA ASN A 268 9.08 12.35 2.90
C ASN A 268 8.82 11.39 4.06
N ILE A 269 9.13 10.10 3.86
CA ILE A 269 9.01 9.06 4.88
C ILE A 269 10.07 9.29 5.97
N GLN A 270 11.26 9.77 5.58
CA GLN A 270 12.30 10.19 6.51
C GLN A 270 11.84 11.36 7.41
N LEU A 271 10.95 12.24 6.93
CA LEU A 271 10.46 13.37 7.74
C LEU A 271 9.60 12.91 8.92
N PHE A 272 8.90 11.77 8.84
CA PHE A 272 8.14 11.22 9.96
C PHE A 272 9.09 10.91 11.13
N SER A 273 10.12 10.10 10.87
CA SER A 273 11.11 9.70 11.86
C SER A 273 11.86 10.91 12.43
N VAL A 274 12.26 11.86 11.58
CA VAL A 274 12.91 13.12 12.02
C VAL A 274 11.99 13.93 12.95
N GLY A 275 10.70 14.05 12.60
CA GLY A 275 9.72 14.77 13.42
C GLY A 275 9.50 14.11 14.78
N ALA A 276 9.38 12.78 14.82
CA ALA A 276 9.23 12.03 16.06
C ALA A 276 10.48 12.12 16.94
N GLN A 277 11.67 11.97 16.34
CA GLN A 277 12.94 12.13 17.03
C GLN A 277 13.14 13.55 17.59
N GLU A 278 12.66 14.59 16.90
CA GLU A 278 12.75 15.97 17.39
C GLU A 278 12.01 16.17 18.71
N ILE A 279 10.86 15.50 18.89
CA ILE A 279 10.12 15.50 20.15
C ILE A 279 10.82 14.62 21.19
N PHE A 280 11.22 13.40 20.82
CA PHE A 280 11.93 12.49 21.71
C PHE A 280 13.20 13.11 22.30
N LYS A 281 13.94 13.89 21.49
CA LYS A 281 15.17 14.56 21.88
C LYS A 281 14.99 15.62 22.98
N LEU A 282 13.75 16.01 23.29
CA LEU A 282 13.42 16.90 24.41
C LEU A 282 13.40 16.17 25.75
N LEU A 283 13.39 14.83 25.75
CA LEU A 283 13.52 14.00 26.95
C LEU A 283 15.01 13.75 27.26
N PRO A 284 15.39 13.48 28.52
CA PRO A 284 16.73 12.99 28.84
C PRO A 284 16.89 11.55 28.32
N HIS A 285 17.75 11.34 27.33
CA HIS A 285 17.86 10.06 26.61
C HIS A 285 19.31 9.76 26.21
N VAL A 286 19.57 8.50 25.85
CA VAL A 286 20.80 8.06 25.19
C VAL A 286 20.43 7.33 23.90
N PHE A 287 20.93 7.80 22.75
CA PHE A 287 20.84 7.03 21.52
C PHE A 287 21.85 5.89 21.52
N VAL A 288 21.40 4.70 21.15
CA VAL A 288 22.23 3.49 21.05
C VAL A 288 22.11 2.89 19.65
N GLU A 289 23.17 2.20 19.24
CA GLU A 289 23.16 1.42 18.00
C GLU A 289 22.34 0.12 18.19
N PRO A 290 21.68 -0.38 17.12
CA PRO A 290 20.90 -1.62 17.18
C PRO A 290 21.65 -2.82 17.77
N SER A 291 22.95 -2.94 17.50
CA SER A 291 23.82 -4.01 18.01
C SER A 291 24.04 -3.98 19.52
N SER A 292 23.85 -2.82 20.16
CA SER A 292 24.09 -2.64 21.61
C SER A 292 22.82 -2.86 22.45
N LEU A 293 21.66 -3.09 21.82
CA LEU A 293 20.39 -3.35 22.53
C LEU A 293 20.48 -4.50 23.56
N PRO A 294 21.11 -5.66 23.27
CA PRO A 294 21.21 -6.75 24.24
C PRO A 294 21.94 -6.36 25.53
N GLU A 295 22.93 -5.46 25.43
CA GLU A 295 23.74 -5.01 26.57
C GLU A 295 22.93 -4.19 27.59
N LEU A 296 21.83 -3.58 27.16
CA LEU A 296 20.95 -2.79 28.04
C LEU A 296 20.20 -3.67 29.05
N PHE A 297 20.03 -4.95 28.74
CA PHE A 297 19.30 -5.94 29.54
C PHE A 297 20.25 -7.00 30.15
N GLY A 298 21.46 -7.16 29.59
CA GLY A 298 22.48 -8.09 30.06
C GLY A 298 23.33 -7.55 31.21
N LYS A 299 22.81 -7.60 32.44
CA LYS A 299 23.54 -7.66 33.74
C LYS A 299 22.50 -7.54 34.84
N GLY A 300 22.51 -8.44 35.83
CA GLY A 300 21.68 -8.35 37.03
C GLY A 300 21.93 -7.00 37.73
N ARG A 301 21.09 -6.01 37.42
CA ARG A 301 21.22 -4.68 37.99
C ARG A 301 20.69 -4.75 39.42
N ASN A 302 21.58 -4.61 40.39
CA ASN A 302 21.23 -4.23 41.75
C ASN A 302 20.68 -2.80 41.71
N VAL A 303 19.42 -2.66 41.30
CA VAL A 303 18.70 -1.39 41.31
C VAL A 303 18.34 -1.10 42.76
N THR A 304 19.21 -0.36 43.46
CA THR A 304 18.99 0.06 44.85
C THR A 304 17.96 1.19 44.97
N SER A 305 17.72 1.94 43.88
CA SER A 305 16.76 3.06 43.81
C SER A 305 15.44 2.65 43.15
N LYS A 306 14.30 3.10 43.70
CA LYS A 306 12.98 2.89 43.09
C LYS A 306 12.79 3.60 41.74
N ARG A 307 13.64 4.58 41.42
CA ARG A 307 13.63 5.33 40.15
C ARG A 307 15.03 5.40 39.53
N VAL A 308 15.11 5.24 38.21
CA VAL A 308 16.35 5.16 37.43
C VAL A 308 16.24 5.93 36.10
N PHE A 309 17.39 6.38 35.59
CA PHE A 309 17.51 7.11 34.33
C PHE A 309 17.91 6.18 33.20
N GLN A 310 16.93 5.58 32.55
CA GLN A 310 17.16 4.56 31.52
C GLN A 310 16.17 4.71 30.37
N VAL A 311 16.29 5.83 29.65
CA VAL A 311 15.54 6.13 28.43
C VAL A 311 16.50 6.06 27.25
N TYR A 312 16.20 5.19 26.29
CA TYR A 312 17.06 4.94 25.14
C TYR A 312 16.30 5.15 23.84
N GLY A 313 16.98 5.76 22.86
CA GLY A 313 16.52 5.82 21.48
C GLY A 313 17.35 4.89 20.61
N CYS A 314 16.74 4.20 19.66
CA CYS A 314 17.43 3.37 18.68
C CYS A 314 16.84 3.65 17.30
N ILE A 315 17.69 4.02 16.33
CA ILE A 315 17.25 4.24 14.94
C ILE A 315 17.56 2.99 14.16
N VAL A 316 16.56 2.45 13.46
CA VAL A 316 16.65 1.19 12.72
C VAL A 316 16.43 1.47 11.24
N THR A 317 17.28 0.87 10.42
CA THR A 317 17.24 0.94 8.96
C THR A 317 17.04 -0.44 8.34
N SER A 318 16.89 -0.50 7.02
CA SER A 318 16.71 -1.77 6.30
C SER A 318 17.77 -2.82 6.64
N ARG A 319 19.02 -2.41 6.91
CA ARG A 319 20.13 -3.33 7.28
C ARG A 319 19.92 -4.05 8.61
N ASP A 320 19.11 -3.46 9.49
CA ASP A 320 18.84 -3.94 10.84
C ASP A 320 17.53 -4.77 10.86
N MET A 321 16.73 -4.66 9.81
CA MET A 321 15.41 -5.30 9.67
C MET A 321 15.48 -6.64 8.96
N VAL A 322 16.42 -6.81 8.02
CA VAL A 322 16.55 -8.02 7.20
C VAL A 322 18.00 -8.51 7.11
N SER A 323 18.17 -9.81 6.86
CA SER A 323 19.45 -10.40 6.46
C SER A 323 19.31 -11.20 5.18
N HIS A 324 20.37 -11.24 4.38
CA HIS A 324 20.42 -12.08 3.20
C HIS A 324 20.27 -13.57 3.59
N LYS A 325 19.55 -14.35 2.78
CA LYS A 325 19.29 -15.80 3.01
C LYS A 325 20.54 -16.66 2.89
N ASP A 326 21.44 -16.30 1.96
CA ASP A 326 22.80 -16.84 1.87
C ASP A 326 23.67 -16.27 3.00
N PRO A 327 24.16 -17.10 3.94
CA PRO A 327 24.98 -16.66 5.08
C PRO A 327 26.32 -16.05 4.69
N SER A 328 26.81 -16.31 3.46
CA SER A 328 28.07 -15.75 2.97
C SER A 328 27.97 -14.30 2.50
N LYS A 329 26.74 -13.81 2.26
CA LYS A 329 26.48 -12.46 1.78
C LYS A 329 26.06 -11.53 2.92
N THR A 330 26.52 -10.28 2.85
CA THR A 330 26.11 -9.23 3.78
C THR A 330 24.94 -8.43 3.22
N PHE A 331 24.28 -7.61 4.04
CA PHE A 331 23.20 -6.74 3.59
C PHE A 331 23.71 -5.78 2.51
N ASP A 332 23.12 -5.86 1.32
CA ASP A 332 23.28 -4.87 0.25
C ASP A 332 21.95 -4.15 0.03
N LYS A 333 22.00 -2.82 0.06
CA LYS A 333 20.79 -2.01 -0.05
C LYS A 333 20.16 -2.12 -1.45
N ALA A 334 20.97 -2.03 -2.51
CA ALA A 334 20.45 -2.04 -3.87
C ALA A 334 19.84 -3.41 -4.21
N ASP A 335 20.53 -4.48 -3.82
CA ASP A 335 20.04 -5.86 -3.97
C ASP A 335 18.76 -6.09 -3.15
N TYR A 336 18.65 -5.59 -1.91
CA TYR A 336 17.41 -5.71 -1.14
C TYR A 336 16.20 -5.04 -1.79
N TYR A 337 16.36 -3.83 -2.36
CA TYR A 337 15.26 -3.14 -3.02
C TYR A 337 14.90 -3.74 -4.40
N ALA A 338 15.85 -4.38 -5.07
CA ALA A 338 15.64 -5.09 -6.33
C ALA A 338 15.07 -6.50 -6.15
N HIS A 339 15.56 -7.23 -5.14
CA HIS A 339 15.34 -8.65 -4.87
C HIS A 339 15.02 -8.91 -3.38
N PRO A 340 13.90 -8.36 -2.85
CA PRO A 340 13.55 -8.54 -1.44
C PRO A 340 13.33 -10.02 -1.05
N GLU A 341 13.01 -10.88 -2.01
CA GLU A 341 12.87 -12.33 -1.84
C GLU A 341 14.18 -13.03 -1.43
N HIS A 342 15.34 -12.40 -1.62
CA HIS A 342 16.63 -12.93 -1.16
C HIS A 342 16.86 -12.73 0.34
N TYR A 343 15.96 -12.05 1.04
CA TYR A 343 16.15 -11.62 2.42
C TYR A 343 15.12 -12.25 3.37
N ASN A 344 15.57 -12.54 4.60
CA ASN A 344 14.72 -12.96 5.71
C ASN A 344 14.52 -11.80 6.70
N PRO A 345 13.33 -11.64 7.29
CA PRO A 345 13.10 -10.65 8.35
C PRO A 345 13.80 -11.08 9.65
N ILE A 346 14.61 -10.20 10.22
CA ILE A 346 15.35 -10.42 11.49
C ILE A 346 14.99 -9.41 12.57
N PHE A 347 14.09 -8.46 12.28
CA PHE A 347 13.67 -7.42 13.24
C PHE A 347 13.09 -8.02 14.53
N HIS A 348 12.27 -9.06 14.40
CA HIS A 348 11.69 -9.80 15.51
C HIS A 348 12.72 -10.53 16.41
N GLU A 349 13.93 -10.79 15.90
CA GLU A 349 15.00 -11.48 16.64
C GLU A 349 15.99 -10.48 17.26
N LYS A 350 16.36 -9.43 16.51
CA LYS A 350 17.46 -8.53 16.91
C LYS A 350 16.99 -7.26 17.60
N ILE A 351 15.78 -6.79 17.31
CA ILE A 351 15.31 -5.46 17.73
C ILE A 351 14.09 -5.56 18.64
N ALA A 352 13.01 -6.18 18.15
CA ALA A 352 11.74 -6.26 18.87
C ALA A 352 11.82 -6.85 20.29
N PRO A 353 12.71 -7.82 20.61
CA PRO A 353 12.84 -8.33 21.99
C PRO A 353 13.26 -7.28 23.01
N TYR A 354 13.83 -6.16 22.56
CA TYR A 354 14.36 -5.10 23.42
C TYR A 354 13.55 -3.80 23.34
N ALA A 355 12.59 -3.72 22.42
CA ALA A 355 11.80 -2.51 22.18
C ALA A 355 10.68 -2.38 23.22
N SER A 356 10.62 -1.24 23.92
CA SER A 356 9.46 -0.89 24.75
C SER A 356 8.38 -0.17 23.93
N VAL A 357 8.82 0.63 22.96
CA VAL A 357 7.97 1.36 22.03
C VAL A 357 8.55 1.26 20.63
N ILE A 358 7.72 0.91 19.65
CA ILE A 358 8.07 1.00 18.23
C ILE A 358 7.36 2.22 17.63
N VAL A 359 8.14 3.18 17.15
CA VAL A 359 7.67 4.34 16.40
C VAL A 359 7.88 4.05 14.92
N ASN A 360 6.85 3.53 14.26
CA ASN A 360 6.89 3.17 12.87
C ASN A 360 6.73 4.41 11.98
N CYS A 361 7.76 4.69 11.21
CA CYS A 361 7.89 5.85 10.34
C CYS A 361 8.38 5.45 8.93
N MET A 362 8.32 4.16 8.58
CA MET A 362 8.76 3.65 7.27
C MET A 362 7.57 3.27 6.39
N TYR A 363 7.71 3.52 5.09
CA TYR A 363 6.82 2.96 4.09
C TYR A 363 7.17 1.51 3.81
N TRP A 364 6.15 0.72 3.49
CA TRP A 364 6.26 -0.70 3.24
C TRP A 364 5.36 -1.11 2.07
N GLU A 365 5.79 -2.12 1.33
CA GLU A 365 5.01 -2.74 0.25
C GLU A 365 5.03 -4.25 0.44
N ARG A 366 3.99 -4.92 -0.06
CA ARG A 366 3.77 -6.36 0.13
C ARG A 366 4.92 -7.26 -0.29
N ARG A 367 5.73 -6.85 -1.27
CA ARG A 367 6.91 -7.59 -1.74
C ARG A 367 8.05 -7.63 -0.72
N PHE A 368 8.09 -6.70 0.23
CA PHE A 368 9.10 -6.65 1.27
C PHE A 368 8.67 -7.46 2.50
N PRO A 369 9.61 -8.11 3.21
CA PRO A 369 9.31 -8.75 4.49
C PRO A 369 8.68 -7.77 5.48
N ARG A 370 7.70 -8.23 6.27
CA ARG A 370 7.12 -7.43 7.37
C ARG A 370 8.16 -7.20 8.47
N LEU A 371 8.00 -6.13 9.26
CA LEU A 371 8.78 -5.90 10.48
C LEU A 371 8.41 -6.91 11.57
N LEU A 372 7.10 -7.08 11.80
CA LEU A 372 6.54 -7.96 12.82
C LEU A 372 5.24 -8.57 12.32
N SER A 373 5.20 -9.90 12.25
CA SER A 373 3.98 -10.67 12.05
C SER A 373 3.22 -10.91 13.36
N THR A 374 1.94 -11.25 13.26
CA THR A 374 1.11 -11.64 14.41
C THR A 374 1.73 -12.83 15.16
N LYS A 375 2.23 -13.82 14.42
CA LYS A 375 2.90 -15.00 15.00
C LYS A 375 4.18 -14.61 15.75
N GLN A 376 5.00 -13.72 15.19
CA GLN A 376 6.25 -13.28 15.82
C GLN A 376 5.98 -12.54 17.13
N ILE A 377 4.99 -11.64 17.17
CA ILE A 377 4.68 -10.94 18.43
C ILE A 377 4.09 -11.88 19.49
N GLN A 378 3.30 -12.88 19.09
CA GLN A 378 2.81 -13.92 20.00
C GLN A 378 3.96 -14.73 20.63
N GLU A 379 4.95 -15.12 19.83
CA GLU A 379 6.13 -15.83 20.32
C GLU A 379 6.99 -14.95 21.24
N LEU A 380 7.15 -13.67 20.90
CA LEU A 380 7.85 -12.69 21.73
C LEU A 380 7.13 -12.47 23.06
N ASN A 381 5.80 -12.34 23.04
CA ASN A 381 5.00 -12.16 24.25
C ASN A 381 5.16 -13.35 25.21
N LYS A 382 5.13 -14.59 24.70
CA LYS A 382 5.42 -15.81 25.48
C LYS A 382 6.81 -15.83 26.12
N LYS A 383 7.79 -15.14 25.52
CA LYS A 383 9.16 -15.01 26.02
C LYS A 383 9.36 -13.83 26.99
N GLY A 384 8.33 -13.03 27.26
CA GLY A 384 8.41 -11.85 28.12
C GLY A 384 8.87 -10.58 27.41
N CYS A 385 8.37 -10.32 26.20
CA CYS A 385 8.68 -9.11 25.44
C CYS A 385 8.32 -7.81 26.21
N PRO A 386 9.21 -6.80 26.25
CA PRO A 386 8.97 -5.54 26.95
C PRO A 386 8.11 -4.55 26.16
N LEU A 387 7.62 -4.92 24.96
CA LEU A 387 6.87 -4.03 24.08
C LEU A 387 5.53 -3.64 24.71
N VAL A 388 5.39 -2.36 25.03
CA VAL A 388 4.18 -1.77 25.62
C VAL A 388 3.30 -1.13 24.55
N GLY A 389 3.90 -0.63 23.46
CA GLY A 389 3.08 -0.05 22.40
C GLY A 389 3.77 0.34 21.10
N ILE A 390 2.93 0.70 20.14
CA ILE A 390 3.28 0.98 18.75
C ILE A 390 2.65 2.30 18.32
N SER A 391 3.50 3.25 17.92
CA SER A 391 3.07 4.46 17.23
C SER A 391 3.31 4.26 15.74
N ASP A 392 2.28 3.82 15.01
CA ASP A 392 2.33 3.71 13.56
C ASP A 392 1.94 5.04 12.90
N ILE A 393 2.95 5.91 12.71
CA ILE A 393 2.78 7.24 12.12
C ILE A 393 2.48 7.14 10.62
N THR A 394 2.85 6.03 9.98
CA THR A 394 2.54 5.79 8.57
C THR A 394 1.11 5.30 8.33
N CYS A 395 0.45 4.80 9.39
CA CYS A 395 -0.91 4.26 9.35
C CYS A 395 -1.07 3.19 8.25
N ASP A 396 -0.16 2.22 8.23
CA ASP A 396 -0.10 1.15 7.23
C ASP A 396 -0.85 -0.09 7.76
N ILE A 397 -2.18 -0.05 7.57
CA ILE A 397 -3.10 -1.03 8.16
C ILE A 397 -2.86 -2.44 7.63
N GLY A 398 -2.58 -3.37 8.54
CA GLY A 398 -2.23 -4.75 8.21
C GLY A 398 -0.94 -4.85 7.40
N GLY A 399 -0.10 -3.81 7.43
CA GLY A 399 1.09 -3.65 6.61
C GLY A 399 2.37 -4.07 7.32
N SER A 400 3.37 -3.19 7.41
CA SER A 400 4.69 -3.54 8.00
C SER A 400 4.61 -4.18 9.39
N ILE A 401 3.61 -3.83 10.20
CA ILE A 401 3.29 -4.45 11.48
C ILE A 401 1.90 -5.07 11.36
N GLU A 402 1.85 -6.38 11.20
CA GLU A 402 0.65 -7.09 10.73
C GLU A 402 -0.58 -6.93 11.61
N PHE A 403 -0.39 -6.96 12.94
CA PHE A 403 -1.48 -6.90 13.90
C PHE A 403 -2.03 -5.48 14.12
N VAL A 404 -1.43 -4.44 13.55
CA VAL A 404 -2.01 -3.10 13.49
C VAL A 404 -3.01 -3.07 12.33
N ASN A 405 -4.20 -3.63 12.54
CA ASN A 405 -5.19 -3.93 11.50
C ASN A 405 -6.35 -2.93 11.43
N GLN A 406 -6.30 -1.84 12.20
CA GLN A 406 -7.35 -0.83 12.24
C GLN A 406 -6.78 0.57 12.43
N THR A 407 -7.46 1.57 11.87
CA THR A 407 -7.12 2.98 12.05
C THR A 407 -7.63 3.49 13.39
N THR A 408 -7.01 4.56 13.88
CA THR A 408 -7.44 5.32 15.06
C THR A 408 -7.79 6.75 14.66
N SER A 409 -8.53 7.45 15.52
CA SER A 409 -8.93 8.84 15.30
C SER A 409 -8.29 9.76 16.35
N ILE A 410 -8.24 11.07 16.10
CA ILE A 410 -7.67 12.02 17.06
C ILE A 410 -8.43 12.02 18.40
N ASP A 411 -9.74 11.78 18.39
CA ASP A 411 -10.57 11.65 19.59
C ASP A 411 -10.43 10.29 20.30
N SER A 412 -10.08 9.23 19.56
CA SER A 412 -9.80 7.90 20.11
C SER A 412 -8.50 7.37 19.52
N PRO A 413 -7.34 7.89 19.98
CA PRO A 413 -6.05 7.69 19.30
C PRO A 413 -5.38 6.34 19.57
N PHE A 414 -5.98 5.51 20.41
CA PHE A 414 -5.43 4.22 20.79
C PHE A 414 -6.46 3.10 20.72
N PHE A 415 -6.00 1.93 20.34
CA PHE A 415 -6.62 0.65 20.68
C PHE A 415 -5.57 -0.25 21.34
N ARG A 416 -6.00 -1.32 21.98
CA ARG A 416 -5.13 -2.31 22.61
C ARG A 416 -5.27 -3.65 21.89
N TYR A 417 -4.12 -4.24 21.54
CA TYR A 417 -4.01 -5.57 20.96
C TYR A 417 -3.46 -6.54 22.00
N GLU A 418 -4.15 -7.65 22.25
CA GLU A 418 -3.70 -8.72 23.14
C GLU A 418 -3.14 -9.90 22.33
N PRO A 419 -1.80 -10.08 22.25
CA PRO A 419 -1.19 -11.09 21.40
C PRO A 419 -1.67 -12.52 21.70
N LEU A 420 -1.81 -12.89 22.97
CA LEU A 420 -2.08 -14.30 23.34
C LEU A 420 -3.47 -14.78 22.91
N THR A 421 -4.43 -13.86 22.84
CA THR A 421 -5.83 -14.17 22.45
C THR A 421 -6.17 -13.66 21.06
N ASP A 422 -5.22 -12.98 20.40
CA ASP A 422 -5.41 -12.31 19.11
C ASP A 422 -6.66 -11.41 19.10
N SER A 423 -6.84 -10.62 20.17
CA SER A 423 -8.05 -9.80 20.38
C SER A 423 -7.75 -8.31 20.47
N TYR A 424 -8.76 -7.52 20.08
CA TYR A 424 -8.68 -6.05 19.97
C TYR A 424 -9.66 -5.39 20.92
N HIS A 425 -9.20 -4.34 21.60
CA HIS A 425 -9.96 -3.63 22.63
C HIS A 425 -9.84 -2.12 22.42
N ASN A 426 -10.91 -1.38 22.71
CA ASN A 426 -10.94 0.09 22.57
C ASN A 426 -10.64 0.81 23.89
N ASP A 427 -10.12 0.09 24.87
CA ASP A 427 -9.67 0.60 26.16
C ASP A 427 -8.15 0.49 26.31
N MET A 428 -7.64 1.12 27.36
CA MET A 428 -6.22 1.08 27.72
C MET A 428 -5.94 0.09 28.86
N ASP A 429 -6.93 -0.69 29.29
CA ASP A 429 -6.93 -1.53 30.50
C ASP A 429 -6.59 -2.99 30.21
N GLY A 430 -5.91 -3.70 31.12
CA GLY A 430 -5.61 -5.13 30.95
C GLY A 430 -4.35 -5.40 30.12
N ASN A 431 -4.08 -6.67 29.80
CA ASN A 431 -2.82 -7.08 29.15
C ASN A 431 -2.75 -6.67 27.67
N GLY A 432 -1.54 -6.62 27.11
CA GLY A 432 -1.34 -6.34 25.69
C GLY A 432 -0.68 -4.99 25.37
N ILE A 433 -0.67 -4.67 24.07
CA ILE A 433 0.12 -3.64 23.42
C ILE A 433 -0.82 -2.52 22.97
N ILE A 434 -0.55 -1.27 23.34
CA ILE A 434 -1.31 -0.12 22.83
C ILE A 434 -0.81 0.25 21.44
N CYS A 435 -1.73 0.51 20.52
CA CYS A 435 -1.43 0.84 19.13
C CYS A 435 -2.11 2.15 18.75
N SER A 436 -1.36 3.05 18.11
CA SER A 436 -1.83 4.28 17.50
C SER A 436 -1.56 4.23 16.00
N ALA A 437 -2.58 4.51 15.19
CA ALA A 437 -2.51 4.54 13.73
C ALA A 437 -3.45 5.65 13.21
N VAL A 438 -3.10 6.92 13.48
CA VAL A 438 -3.89 8.09 13.07
C VAL A 438 -3.41 8.55 11.70
N ASP A 439 -4.31 8.61 10.72
CA ASP A 439 -4.01 8.92 9.31
C ASP A 439 -3.88 10.42 9.00
N VAL A 440 -4.27 11.29 9.94
CA VAL A 440 -4.32 12.76 9.78
C VAL A 440 -3.51 13.54 10.81
N LEU A 441 -2.50 12.92 11.43
CA LEU A 441 -1.64 13.52 12.47
C LEU A 441 -1.17 14.97 12.22
N PRO A 442 -0.79 15.42 11.00
CA PRO A 442 -0.36 16.80 10.81
C PRO A 442 -1.42 17.86 11.12
N THR A 443 -2.71 17.47 11.16
CA THR A 443 -3.79 18.40 11.48
C THR A 443 -3.78 18.85 12.94
N GLU A 444 -3.15 18.08 13.83
CA GLU A 444 -3.01 18.45 15.24
C GLU A 444 -2.09 19.66 15.43
N PHE A 445 -1.18 19.91 14.48
CA PHE A 445 -0.39 21.14 14.36
C PHE A 445 -0.71 21.89 13.08
N ALA A 446 -2.02 22.08 12.80
CA ALA A 446 -2.48 22.65 11.54
C ALA A 446 -1.87 24.03 11.20
N LYS A 447 -1.61 24.88 12.21
CA LYS A 447 -1.05 26.22 12.01
C LYS A 447 0.36 26.14 11.40
N GLU A 448 1.26 25.43 12.06
CA GLU A 448 2.66 25.28 11.62
C GLU A 448 2.77 24.39 10.38
N ALA A 449 1.93 23.35 10.28
CA ALA A 449 1.86 22.49 9.10
C ALA A 449 1.45 23.29 7.86
N SER A 450 0.42 24.14 7.96
CA SER A 450 -0.05 24.98 6.86
C SER A 450 0.95 26.10 6.53
N GLN A 451 1.60 26.68 7.54
CA GLN A 451 2.64 27.68 7.33
C GLN A 451 3.79 27.10 6.51
N HIS A 452 4.37 25.98 6.95
CA HIS A 452 5.45 25.31 6.24
C HIS A 452 5.04 24.87 4.83
N PHE A 453 3.84 24.30 4.68
CA PHE A 453 3.34 23.87 3.39
C PHE A 453 3.17 25.04 2.41
N GLY A 454 2.58 26.13 2.86
CA GLY A 454 2.35 27.31 2.04
C GLY A 454 3.59 28.14 1.75
N ASP A 455 4.62 28.12 2.61
CA ASP A 455 5.93 28.74 2.34
C ASP A 455 6.59 28.14 1.09
N ILE A 456 6.32 26.86 0.84
CA ILE A 456 6.76 26.15 -0.36
C ILE A 456 5.76 26.38 -1.50
N LEU A 457 4.47 26.11 -1.26
CA LEU A 457 3.44 26.18 -2.32
C LEU A 457 3.36 27.57 -2.96
N SER A 458 3.44 28.65 -2.16
CA SER A 458 3.30 30.02 -2.64
C SER A 458 4.31 30.42 -3.74
N GLN A 459 5.43 29.71 -3.85
CA GLN A 459 6.42 29.91 -4.90
C GLN A 459 5.91 29.47 -6.29
N PHE A 460 4.90 28.58 -6.33
CA PHE A 460 4.35 28.01 -7.56
C PHE A 460 2.95 28.52 -7.90
N VAL A 461 2.21 29.05 -6.92
CA VAL A 461 0.82 29.51 -7.09
C VAL A 461 0.70 30.55 -8.19
N GLY A 462 1.67 31.47 -8.29
CA GLY A 462 1.70 32.48 -9.34
C GLY A 462 1.65 31.85 -10.73
N SER A 463 2.60 30.96 -11.02
CA SER A 463 2.67 30.24 -12.30
C SER A 463 1.40 29.44 -12.58
N LEU A 464 0.86 28.74 -11.59
CA LEU A 464 -0.37 27.95 -11.76
C LEU A 464 -1.60 28.82 -12.04
N ALA A 465 -1.68 30.00 -11.42
CA ALA A 465 -2.84 30.87 -11.51
C ALA A 465 -2.85 31.77 -12.75
N SER A 466 -1.68 32.17 -13.26
CA SER A 466 -1.57 33.13 -14.37
C SER A 466 -1.24 32.50 -15.73
N THR A 467 -0.83 31.23 -15.76
CA THR A 467 -0.43 30.57 -17.02
C THR A 467 -1.65 29.94 -17.70
N ALA A 468 -2.09 30.55 -18.80
CA ALA A 468 -3.17 29.99 -19.61
C ALA A 468 -2.70 28.86 -20.56
N ASP A 469 -1.42 28.88 -20.94
CA ASP A 469 -0.82 27.93 -21.86
C ASP A 469 0.02 26.92 -21.08
N PHE A 470 -0.48 25.69 -20.98
CA PHE A 470 0.13 24.59 -20.26
C PHE A 470 1.61 24.36 -20.62
N THR A 471 1.99 24.58 -21.88
CA THR A 471 3.36 24.34 -22.36
C THR A 471 4.39 25.29 -21.76
N LYS A 472 3.94 26.41 -21.19
CA LYS A 472 4.80 27.43 -20.57
C LYS A 472 5.00 27.22 -19.07
N LEU A 473 4.36 26.20 -18.48
CA LEU A 473 4.58 25.87 -17.08
C LEU A 473 5.99 25.28 -16.87
N PRO A 474 6.64 25.58 -15.73
CA PRO A 474 7.86 24.91 -15.33
C PRO A 474 7.70 23.38 -15.34
N ALA A 475 8.74 22.66 -15.77
CA ALA A 475 8.69 21.21 -15.96
C ALA A 475 8.18 20.44 -14.72
N HIS A 476 8.56 20.85 -13.51
CA HIS A 476 8.09 20.20 -12.27
C HIS A 476 6.58 20.38 -12.01
N LEU A 477 5.95 21.44 -12.51
CA LEU A 477 4.49 21.65 -12.44
C LEU A 477 3.77 20.94 -13.60
N THR A 478 4.37 20.94 -14.79
CA THR A 478 3.87 20.18 -15.95
C THR A 478 3.81 18.69 -15.63
N ARG A 479 4.87 18.14 -15.02
CA ARG A 479 4.90 16.75 -14.55
C ARG A 479 3.84 16.47 -13.49
N ALA A 480 3.54 17.44 -12.62
CA ALA A 480 2.53 17.26 -11.56
C ALA A 480 1.08 17.30 -12.08
N CYS A 481 0.87 17.67 -13.34
CA CYS A 481 -0.45 17.80 -13.94
C CYS A 481 -0.94 16.46 -14.48
N ILE A 482 -1.89 15.83 -13.77
CA ILE A 482 -2.46 14.52 -14.14
C ILE A 482 -3.42 14.66 -15.32
N VAL A 483 -4.29 15.65 -15.25
CA VAL A 483 -5.31 15.94 -16.27
C VAL A 483 -5.14 17.39 -16.71
N HIS A 484 -5.29 17.66 -18.00
CA HIS A 484 -5.38 19.02 -18.53
C HIS A 484 -6.54 19.12 -19.53
N GLY A 485 -7.48 20.04 -19.30
CA GLY A 485 -8.58 20.30 -20.25
C GLY A 485 -9.51 19.10 -20.49
N GLY A 486 -9.61 18.17 -19.54
CA GLY A 486 -10.45 16.97 -19.65
C GLY A 486 -9.76 15.76 -20.28
N THR A 487 -8.47 15.83 -20.57
CA THR A 487 -7.67 14.70 -21.04
C THR A 487 -6.53 14.41 -20.08
N LEU A 488 -6.20 13.14 -19.88
CA LEU A 488 -4.97 12.76 -19.19
C LEU A 488 -3.77 13.35 -19.93
N THR A 489 -2.77 13.81 -19.18
CA THR A 489 -1.49 14.17 -19.80
C THR A 489 -0.68 12.90 -20.08
N THR A 490 0.29 12.98 -21.00
CA THR A 490 1.04 11.83 -21.53
C THR A 490 1.64 10.94 -20.43
N LEU A 491 2.13 11.53 -19.33
CA LEU A 491 2.71 10.77 -18.22
C LEU A 491 1.70 9.87 -17.47
N TYR A 492 0.40 10.11 -17.62
CA TYR A 492 -0.67 9.43 -16.88
C TYR A 492 -1.64 8.65 -17.77
N GLU A 493 -1.33 8.49 -19.06
CA GLU A 493 -2.13 7.70 -20.01
C GLU A 493 -2.15 6.19 -19.67
N TYR A 494 -1.32 5.76 -18.71
CA TYR A 494 -1.38 4.40 -18.16
C TYR A 494 -2.60 4.15 -17.26
N ILE A 495 -3.21 5.20 -16.66
CA ILE A 495 -4.28 5.03 -15.66
C ILE A 495 -5.47 4.21 -16.19
N PRO A 496 -6.00 4.46 -17.40
CA PRO A 496 -7.06 3.63 -17.98
C PRO A 496 -6.67 2.15 -18.10
N ARG A 497 -5.40 1.83 -18.38
CA ARG A 497 -4.92 0.44 -18.42
C ARG A 497 -4.93 -0.19 -17.04
N MET A 498 -4.43 0.51 -16.01
CA MET A 498 -4.48 0.03 -14.63
C MET A 498 -5.92 -0.16 -14.12
N ARG A 499 -6.83 0.73 -14.50
CA ARG A 499 -8.27 0.57 -14.19
C ARG A 499 -8.82 -0.71 -14.81
N LYS A 500 -8.46 -1.00 -16.07
CA LYS A 500 -8.91 -2.19 -16.80
C LYS A 500 -8.32 -3.48 -16.23
N SER A 501 -7.06 -3.51 -15.77
CA SER A 501 -6.52 -4.69 -15.09
C SER A 501 -7.29 -4.99 -13.79
N ASP A 502 -7.70 -3.95 -13.05
CA ASP A 502 -8.57 -4.12 -11.88
C ASP A 502 -10.02 -4.47 -12.24
N THR A 503 -10.46 -4.21 -13.49
CA THR A 503 -11.80 -4.59 -13.98
C THR A 503 -11.83 -5.95 -14.67
N LEU A 504 -10.71 -6.45 -15.19
CA LEU A 504 -10.59 -7.81 -15.75
C LEU A 504 -10.69 -8.89 -14.66
N ASP A 505 -10.46 -8.53 -13.40
CA ASP A 505 -10.81 -9.35 -12.23
C ASP A 505 -12.31 -9.27 -11.84
N ILE A 506 -13.14 -8.44 -12.51
CA ILE A 506 -14.54 -8.14 -12.12
C ILE A 506 -15.56 -8.14 -13.29
N SER A 507 -15.15 -8.15 -14.57
CA SER A 507 -16.10 -8.13 -15.69
C SER A 507 -15.60 -8.80 -16.98
N ASP A 508 -16.06 -10.02 -17.23
CA ASP A 508 -16.52 -10.45 -18.55
C ASP A 508 -18.02 -10.72 -18.38
N ASN A 509 -18.95 -9.95 -18.96
CA ASN A 509 -19.26 -10.09 -20.38
C ASN A 509 -20.12 -8.94 -20.97
N HIS A 510 -19.98 -8.83 -22.30
CA HIS A 510 -20.90 -8.29 -23.32
C HIS A 510 -20.95 -6.77 -23.62
N THR A 511 -20.08 -6.36 -24.54
CA THR A 511 -20.54 -5.79 -25.84
C THR A 511 -19.70 -6.35 -26.98
N ASN A 512 -20.36 -6.94 -27.98
CA ASN A 512 -19.75 -7.54 -29.17
C ASN A 512 -18.92 -6.54 -29.98
N GLY A 513 -17.65 -6.88 -30.24
CA GLY A 513 -16.78 -6.17 -31.16
C GLY A 513 -15.45 -6.90 -31.37
N HIS A 514 -15.47 -7.86 -32.30
CA HIS A 514 -14.33 -8.50 -32.97
C HIS A 514 -13.29 -9.30 -32.15
N ILE A 515 -13.37 -10.61 -32.38
CA ILE A 515 -12.29 -11.61 -32.46
C ILE A 515 -10.91 -10.97 -32.69
N ASN A 516 -9.93 -11.27 -31.83
CA ASN A 516 -8.54 -11.37 -32.27
C ASN A 516 -7.78 -12.47 -31.54
N ASN A 517 -7.67 -13.60 -32.27
CA ASN A 517 -6.62 -14.61 -32.29
C ASN A 517 -5.37 -14.34 -31.44
N LYS A 518 -4.87 -15.40 -30.79
CA LYS A 518 -3.44 -15.51 -30.46
C LYS A 518 -2.65 -15.16 -31.72
N LYS A 519 -1.87 -14.08 -31.64
CA LYS A 519 -1.08 -13.54 -32.77
C LYS A 519 -0.15 -14.63 -33.30
N LYS A 520 -0.12 -14.78 -34.62
CA LYS A 520 0.43 -15.96 -35.32
C LYS A 520 1.97 -16.00 -35.34
N TYR A 521 2.61 -14.86 -35.09
CA TYR A 521 4.05 -14.69 -35.07
C TYR A 521 4.47 -13.97 -33.79
N SER A 522 5.47 -14.50 -33.08
CA SER A 522 6.10 -13.81 -31.96
C SER A 522 7.62 -13.89 -32.01
N VAL A 523 8.28 -12.90 -31.41
CA VAL A 523 9.73 -12.79 -31.32
C VAL A 523 10.11 -12.14 -29.98
N LEU A 524 11.19 -12.63 -29.37
CA LEU A 524 11.75 -12.02 -28.16
C LEU A 524 12.65 -10.84 -28.56
N VAL A 525 12.41 -9.69 -27.96
CA VAL A 525 13.17 -8.45 -28.17
C VAL A 525 13.81 -8.03 -26.87
N SER A 526 15.14 -7.95 -26.84
CA SER A 526 15.90 -7.43 -25.72
C SER A 526 16.31 -5.99 -26.01
N LEU A 527 15.86 -5.06 -25.18
CA LEU A 527 16.24 -3.66 -25.16
C LEU A 527 17.22 -3.41 -24.02
N SER A 528 18.29 -2.65 -24.26
CA SER A 528 19.09 -2.11 -23.16
C SER A 528 19.61 -0.71 -23.44
N GLY A 529 19.53 0.19 -22.46
CA GLY A 529 19.61 1.63 -22.67
C GLY A 529 19.25 2.41 -21.41
N HIS A 530 19.21 3.74 -21.47
CA HIS A 530 18.55 4.58 -20.46
C HIS A 530 17.01 4.51 -20.63
N LEU A 531 16.47 3.29 -20.57
CA LEU A 531 15.11 2.94 -21.01
C LEU A 531 14.02 3.75 -20.30
N PHE A 532 14.21 4.06 -19.03
CA PHE A 532 13.22 4.76 -18.19
C PHE A 532 13.52 6.25 -18.06
N ASP A 533 14.78 6.63 -17.83
CA ASP A 533 15.16 8.04 -17.63
C ASP A 533 14.97 8.90 -18.88
N GLN A 534 15.12 8.30 -20.06
CA GLN A 534 14.89 8.94 -21.36
C GLN A 534 13.55 8.52 -21.99
N PHE A 535 12.69 7.80 -21.25
CA PHE A 535 11.38 7.30 -21.71
C PHE A 535 11.42 6.40 -22.96
N LEU A 536 12.59 5.90 -23.34
CA LEU A 536 12.81 5.08 -24.53
C LEU A 536 12.03 3.76 -24.51
N ILE A 537 11.73 3.21 -23.33
CA ILE A 537 10.87 2.03 -23.21
C ILE A 537 9.45 2.34 -23.67
N ASN A 538 8.91 3.52 -23.33
CA ASN A 538 7.58 3.90 -23.75
C ASN A 538 7.54 4.09 -25.27
N GLU A 539 8.55 4.75 -25.84
CA GLU A 539 8.70 4.89 -27.29
C GLU A 539 8.74 3.52 -28.01
N ALA A 540 9.49 2.56 -27.47
CA ALA A 540 9.53 1.19 -28.01
C ALA A 540 8.18 0.48 -27.92
N LEU A 541 7.46 0.62 -26.79
CA LEU A 541 6.13 0.02 -26.62
C LEU A 541 5.07 0.68 -27.52
N ASP A 542 5.14 2.00 -27.69
CA ASP A 542 4.25 2.77 -28.56
C ASP A 542 4.45 2.38 -30.03
N ILE A 543 5.70 2.14 -30.47
CA ILE A 543 6.00 1.63 -31.82
C ILE A 543 5.34 0.26 -32.04
N ILE A 544 5.41 -0.64 -31.05
CA ILE A 544 4.82 -1.97 -31.13
C ILE A 544 3.29 -1.84 -31.26
N GLU A 545 2.64 -1.06 -30.40
CA GLU A 545 1.18 -0.90 -30.41
C GLU A 545 0.69 -0.17 -31.67
N ALA A 546 1.36 0.90 -32.11
CA ALA A 546 0.97 1.69 -33.28
C ALA A 546 1.04 0.89 -34.60
N ALA A 547 1.96 -0.06 -34.69
CA ALA A 547 2.05 -0.99 -35.82
C ALA A 547 1.05 -2.15 -35.72
N GLY A 548 0.21 -2.20 -34.68
CA GLY A 548 -0.76 -3.27 -34.45
C GLY A 548 -0.14 -4.54 -33.84
N GLY A 549 1.04 -4.43 -33.25
CA GLY A 549 1.67 -5.49 -32.47
C GLY A 549 1.13 -5.59 -31.04
N SER A 550 1.41 -6.72 -30.39
CA SER A 550 1.21 -6.93 -28.95
C SER A 550 2.57 -7.17 -28.29
N PHE A 551 2.70 -6.87 -27.01
CA PHE A 551 3.92 -7.22 -26.27
C PHE A 551 3.60 -7.83 -24.90
N HIS A 552 4.51 -8.65 -24.40
CA HIS A 552 4.51 -9.19 -23.06
C HIS A 552 5.88 -8.98 -22.43
N LEU A 553 5.93 -8.39 -21.23
CA LEU A 553 7.19 -8.17 -20.53
C LEU A 553 7.68 -9.48 -19.90
N VAL A 554 8.73 -10.05 -20.47
CA VAL A 554 9.33 -11.30 -20.00
C VAL A 554 10.29 -11.03 -18.83
N LYS A 555 11.07 -9.94 -18.91
CA LYS A 555 12.05 -9.57 -17.88
C LYS A 555 12.33 -8.07 -17.93
N CYS A 556 12.52 -7.44 -16.78
CA CYS A 556 12.95 -6.04 -16.71
C CYS A 556 13.90 -5.82 -15.55
N GLN A 557 14.98 -5.07 -15.78
CA GLN A 557 15.92 -4.61 -14.78
C GLN A 557 16.15 -3.11 -14.98
N VAL A 558 15.77 -2.32 -13.99
CA VAL A 558 15.89 -0.85 -14.03
C VAL A 558 17.24 -0.43 -13.46
N GLY A 559 17.93 0.47 -14.16
CA GLY A 559 19.15 1.10 -13.68
C GLY A 559 18.94 1.80 -12.34
N GLN A 560 19.90 1.68 -11.43
CA GLN A 560 19.77 2.22 -10.07
C GLN A 560 20.08 3.73 -9.96
N SER A 561 20.40 4.37 -11.07
CA SER A 561 20.65 5.81 -11.19
C SER A 561 20.41 6.26 -12.63
N THR A 562 20.36 7.58 -12.86
CA THR A 562 20.20 8.19 -14.19
C THR A 562 21.34 7.85 -15.15
N ASP A 563 22.50 7.44 -14.62
CA ASP A 563 23.69 7.07 -15.39
C ASP A 563 23.77 5.54 -15.62
N ALA A 564 22.89 4.75 -15.00
CA ALA A 564 22.91 3.30 -15.08
C ALA A 564 21.97 2.78 -16.18
N MET A 565 22.47 1.83 -16.98
CA MET A 565 21.71 1.22 -18.06
C MET A 565 20.62 0.29 -17.49
N SER A 566 19.44 0.36 -18.11
CA SER A 566 18.30 -0.52 -17.88
C SER A 566 18.24 -1.60 -18.96
N TYR A 567 17.65 -2.74 -18.63
CA TYR A 567 17.49 -3.89 -19.51
C TYR A 567 16.03 -4.36 -19.50
N SER A 568 15.47 -4.69 -20.67
CA SER A 568 14.11 -5.19 -20.80
C SER A 568 14.02 -6.26 -21.88
N GLU A 569 13.37 -7.38 -21.60
CA GLU A 569 13.00 -8.41 -22.57
C GLU A 569 11.49 -8.38 -22.77
N LEU A 570 11.08 -8.19 -24.02
CA LEU A 570 9.70 -8.13 -24.47
C LEU A 570 9.46 -9.26 -25.44
N GLU A 571 8.46 -10.11 -25.21
CA GLU A 571 7.92 -10.95 -26.27
C GLU A 571 6.97 -10.09 -27.10
N VAL A 572 7.31 -9.86 -28.36
CA VAL A 572 6.54 -9.04 -29.30
C VAL A 572 5.82 -9.94 -30.28
N GLY A 573 4.51 -9.76 -30.44
CA GLY A 573 3.65 -10.57 -31.32
C GLY A 573 2.92 -9.75 -32.36
N ALA A 574 2.68 -10.33 -33.55
CA ALA A 574 1.88 -9.73 -34.61
C ALA A 574 1.07 -10.80 -35.38
N ASP A 575 0.00 -10.37 -36.05
CA ASP A 575 -0.89 -11.28 -36.80
C ASP A 575 -0.30 -11.66 -38.17
N ASP A 576 0.63 -10.86 -38.67
CA ASP A 576 1.35 -11.03 -39.94
C ASP A 576 2.86 -10.89 -39.68
N GLY A 577 3.65 -11.78 -40.28
CA GLY A 577 5.11 -11.74 -40.21
C GLY A 577 5.67 -10.43 -40.77
N LYS A 578 5.04 -9.83 -41.78
CA LYS A 578 5.48 -8.52 -42.31
C LYS A 578 5.29 -7.37 -41.32
N VAL A 579 4.22 -7.42 -40.52
CA VAL A 579 3.97 -6.44 -39.45
C VAL A 579 4.98 -6.64 -38.33
N LEU A 580 5.30 -7.90 -37.98
CA LEU A 580 6.35 -8.20 -37.02
C LEU A 580 7.72 -7.68 -37.50
N ASP A 581 8.06 -7.91 -38.76
CA ASP A 581 9.30 -7.41 -39.38
C ASP A 581 9.34 -5.88 -39.36
N GLN A 582 8.24 -5.20 -39.68
CA GLN A 582 8.14 -3.73 -39.60
C GLN A 582 8.33 -3.19 -38.17
N ILE A 583 7.77 -3.88 -37.18
CA ILE A 583 7.96 -3.55 -35.76
C ILE A 583 9.44 -3.70 -35.39
N ILE A 584 10.07 -4.80 -35.79
CA ILE A 584 11.49 -5.05 -35.52
C ILE A 584 12.39 -4.03 -36.22
N ASP A 585 12.12 -3.69 -37.48
CA ASP A 585 12.86 -2.67 -38.22
C ASP A 585 12.75 -1.29 -37.55
N SER A 586 11.56 -0.95 -37.06
CA SER A 586 11.30 0.32 -36.36
C SER A 586 12.02 0.36 -35.01
N LEU A 587 11.98 -0.74 -34.24
CA LEU A 587 12.74 -0.90 -33.00
C LEU A 587 14.26 -0.90 -33.23
N THR A 588 14.71 -1.36 -34.40
CA THR A 588 16.13 -1.35 -34.79
C THR A 588 16.59 0.05 -35.20
N SER A 589 15.70 0.84 -35.82
CA SER A 589 15.96 2.23 -36.21
C SER A 589 16.18 3.14 -35.00
N ILE A 590 15.39 2.98 -33.93
CA ILE A 590 15.62 3.71 -32.67
C ILE A 590 16.90 3.27 -31.95
N ALA A 591 17.39 2.06 -32.20
CA ALA A 591 18.64 1.55 -31.65
C ALA A 591 19.88 1.98 -32.45
N ASN A 592 19.73 2.22 -33.76
CA ASN A 592 20.80 2.64 -34.67
C ASN A 592 20.32 3.78 -35.58
N PRO A 593 20.25 5.04 -35.10
CA PRO A 593 19.94 6.16 -35.96
C PRO A 593 21.01 6.29 -37.05
N THR A 594 20.62 6.23 -38.31
CA THR A 594 21.54 6.33 -39.45
C THR A 594 22.28 7.67 -39.44
N GLU A 595 23.60 7.62 -39.58
CA GLU A 595 24.46 8.79 -39.74
C GLU A 595 24.05 9.57 -41.01
N ASN A 596 23.25 10.62 -40.86
CA ASN A 596 23.06 11.63 -41.89
C ASN A 596 23.31 13.02 -41.29
N HIS A 597 24.52 13.51 -41.54
CA HIS A 597 25.02 14.88 -41.47
C HIS A 597 24.54 15.81 -40.33
N GLY A 598 25.35 15.89 -39.27
CA GLY A 598 25.83 17.17 -38.71
C GLY A 598 25.28 17.61 -37.34
N THR A 599 25.93 17.19 -36.25
CA THR A 599 26.43 18.02 -35.10
C THR A 599 26.92 17.11 -33.94
N PRO A 600 27.98 17.48 -33.19
CA PRO A 600 28.64 16.61 -32.21
C PRO A 600 27.92 16.53 -30.85
N SER A 601 26.61 16.26 -30.84
CA SER A 601 25.82 16.06 -29.61
C SER A 601 24.92 14.82 -29.59
N GLN A 602 24.99 13.95 -30.62
CA GLN A 602 24.11 12.78 -30.76
C GLN A 602 24.66 11.47 -30.16
N GLN A 603 25.64 11.52 -29.25
CA GLN A 603 26.16 10.32 -28.60
C GLN A 603 25.29 9.79 -27.43
N LEU A 604 24.20 10.48 -27.06
CA LEU A 604 23.47 10.25 -25.80
C LEU A 604 22.14 9.45 -25.87
N ASN A 605 21.67 9.03 -27.05
CA ASN A 605 20.44 8.26 -27.21
C ASN A 605 20.72 6.90 -27.86
N LYS A 606 21.48 6.02 -27.19
CA LYS A 606 21.84 4.70 -27.75
C LYS A 606 21.12 3.59 -27.00
N ILE A 607 19.98 3.16 -27.52
CA ILE A 607 19.40 1.86 -27.17
C ILE A 607 20.21 0.81 -27.92
N SER A 608 20.48 -0.32 -27.27
CA SER A 608 20.94 -1.53 -27.94
C SER A 608 19.81 -2.54 -27.99
N LEU A 609 19.60 -3.10 -29.17
CA LEU A 609 18.56 -4.06 -29.46
C LEU A 609 19.19 -5.42 -29.78
N LYS A 610 18.68 -6.50 -29.19
CA LYS A 610 18.92 -7.87 -29.64
C LYS A 610 17.59 -8.55 -29.92
N VAL A 611 17.44 -9.12 -31.10
CA VAL A 611 16.22 -9.80 -31.54
C VAL A 611 16.47 -11.31 -31.54
N GLY A 612 15.59 -12.07 -30.90
CA GLY A 612 15.60 -13.53 -30.85
C GLY A 612 15.11 -14.19 -32.16
N LYS A 613 15.11 -15.53 -32.23
CA LYS A 613 14.64 -16.26 -33.42
C LYS A 613 13.11 -16.28 -33.52
N LEU A 614 12.58 -16.13 -34.74
CA LEU A 614 11.15 -16.27 -35.08
C LEU A 614 10.64 -17.68 -34.79
N GLN A 615 9.46 -17.80 -34.16
CA GLN A 615 8.72 -19.06 -34.02
C GLN A 615 7.39 -18.97 -34.77
N GLU A 616 7.16 -19.86 -35.73
CA GLU A 616 5.88 -20.00 -36.46
C GLU A 616 5.05 -21.15 -35.87
N THR A 617 3.79 -20.88 -35.51
CA THR A 617 2.85 -21.92 -35.05
C THR A 617 2.02 -22.47 -36.22
N GLY A 618 2.26 -23.72 -36.65
CA GLY A 618 1.55 -24.38 -37.76
C GLY A 618 0.62 -25.53 -37.32
N MET A 619 -0.63 -25.52 -37.78
CA MET A 619 -1.65 -26.58 -37.56
C MET A 619 -1.53 -27.74 -38.56
N LYS A 620 -1.82 -28.98 -38.11
CA LYS A 620 -2.20 -30.12 -38.99
C LYS A 620 -3.63 -30.57 -38.70
N LYS A 621 -4.37 -30.84 -39.78
CA LYS A 621 -5.73 -31.43 -39.82
C LYS A 621 -5.65 -32.95 -39.70
N ASP A 622 -6.61 -33.55 -39.01
CA ASP A 622 -7.32 -34.77 -39.44
C ASP A 622 -8.73 -34.76 -38.82
N SER A 623 -9.70 -35.28 -39.56
CA SER A 623 -11.13 -35.27 -39.27
C SER A 623 -11.68 -36.70 -39.27
N GLU A 624 -12.39 -37.11 -38.22
CA GLU A 624 -13.49 -38.10 -38.24
C GLU A 624 -14.24 -38.11 -36.88
N SER A 625 -15.51 -38.50 -36.89
CA SER A 625 -16.61 -38.03 -36.02
C SER A 625 -17.06 -38.95 -34.85
N ASP A 626 -17.51 -38.33 -33.74
CA ASP A 626 -18.45 -38.77 -32.65
C ASP A 626 -17.99 -39.89 -31.66
N PRO A 627 -18.37 -39.95 -30.35
CA PRO A 627 -19.58 -39.41 -29.69
C PRO A 627 -19.36 -38.58 -28.39
N LYS A 628 -20.42 -37.87 -27.94
CA LYS A 628 -20.63 -37.22 -26.62
C LYS A 628 -19.43 -37.27 -25.64
N ARG A 629 -18.76 -36.13 -25.49
CA ARG A 629 -17.60 -35.93 -24.60
C ARG A 629 -17.98 -36.19 -23.13
N LYS A 630 -17.66 -37.37 -22.60
CA LYS A 630 -17.71 -37.67 -21.16
C LYS A 630 -16.41 -37.20 -20.51
N THR A 631 -16.49 -36.30 -19.54
CA THR A 631 -15.32 -35.84 -18.80
C THR A 631 -14.93 -36.87 -17.74
N SER A 632 -13.70 -37.37 -17.82
CA SER A 632 -13.14 -38.35 -16.89
C SER A 632 -12.17 -37.70 -15.91
N VAL A 633 -12.33 -37.99 -14.61
CA VAL A 633 -11.52 -37.44 -13.50
C VAL A 633 -10.83 -38.59 -12.76
N LEU A 634 -9.53 -38.48 -12.50
CA LEU A 634 -8.76 -39.41 -11.67
C LEU A 634 -8.48 -38.78 -10.29
N ILE A 635 -8.81 -39.47 -9.20
CA ILE A 635 -8.45 -39.09 -7.83
C ILE A 635 -7.40 -40.09 -7.31
N LEU A 636 -6.24 -39.58 -6.91
CA LEU A 636 -5.14 -40.36 -6.34
C LEU A 636 -5.18 -40.25 -4.81
N GLY A 637 -5.47 -41.35 -4.13
CA GLY A 637 -5.53 -41.48 -2.68
C GLY A 637 -6.96 -41.65 -2.14
N ALA A 638 -7.22 -42.78 -1.47
CA ALA A 638 -8.50 -43.15 -0.85
C ALA A 638 -8.62 -42.69 0.62
N GLY A 639 -8.11 -41.50 0.94
CA GLY A 639 -8.20 -40.93 2.30
C GLY A 639 -9.62 -40.44 2.65
N ARG A 640 -9.84 -40.01 3.90
CA ARG A 640 -11.15 -39.54 4.42
C ARG A 640 -11.82 -38.41 3.62
N VAL A 641 -11.04 -37.69 2.82
CA VAL A 641 -11.49 -36.55 2.00
C VAL A 641 -11.90 -37.00 0.58
N CYS A 642 -11.54 -38.23 0.19
CA CYS A 642 -11.79 -38.76 -1.15
C CYS A 642 -13.28 -39.03 -1.40
N GLN A 643 -13.98 -39.64 -0.44
CA GLN A 643 -15.40 -39.97 -0.61
C GLN A 643 -16.28 -38.73 -0.84
N PRO A 644 -16.21 -37.65 -0.04
CA PRO A 644 -16.99 -36.44 -0.31
C PRO A 644 -16.66 -35.78 -1.66
N ALA A 645 -15.38 -35.81 -2.08
CA ALA A 645 -14.96 -35.29 -3.38
C ALA A 645 -15.53 -36.14 -4.54
N CYS A 646 -15.55 -37.46 -4.36
CA CYS A 646 -16.11 -38.42 -5.30
C CYS A 646 -17.63 -38.25 -5.43
N GLU A 647 -18.35 -38.15 -4.31
CA GLU A 647 -19.81 -37.88 -4.28
C GLU A 647 -20.16 -36.58 -4.99
N LEU A 648 -19.40 -35.50 -4.73
CA LEU A 648 -19.59 -34.21 -5.38
C LEU A 648 -19.42 -34.33 -6.89
N LEU A 649 -18.28 -34.86 -7.35
CA LEU A 649 -17.94 -34.94 -8.77
C LEU A 649 -18.89 -35.88 -9.54
N ALA A 650 -19.27 -37.01 -8.95
CA ALA A 650 -20.22 -37.95 -9.54
C ALA A 650 -21.67 -37.42 -9.56
N SER A 651 -22.00 -36.45 -8.69
CA SER A 651 -23.33 -35.82 -8.66
C SER A 651 -23.52 -34.74 -9.74
N ILE A 652 -22.44 -34.27 -10.37
CA ILE A 652 -22.46 -33.28 -11.46
C ILE A 652 -23.19 -33.92 -12.65
N GLY A 653 -24.44 -33.49 -12.88
CA GLY A 653 -25.32 -34.01 -13.94
C GLY A 653 -26.61 -34.70 -13.45
N THR A 654 -26.73 -35.02 -12.15
CA THR A 654 -27.96 -35.62 -11.57
C THR A 654 -29.05 -34.56 -11.30
N ALA A 655 -30.33 -34.95 -11.35
CA ALA A 655 -31.46 -34.00 -11.28
C ALA A 655 -31.49 -33.13 -10.01
N SER A 656 -30.92 -33.61 -8.89
CA SER A 656 -30.87 -32.89 -7.61
C SER A 656 -29.80 -31.78 -7.56
N SER A 657 -28.74 -31.86 -8.37
CA SER A 657 -27.69 -30.83 -8.45
C SER A 657 -28.05 -29.64 -9.35
N ARG A 658 -29.17 -29.74 -10.09
CA ARG A 658 -29.67 -28.68 -10.98
C ARG A 658 -30.08 -27.40 -10.24
N GLN A 659 -30.38 -27.47 -8.95
CA GLN A 659 -30.87 -26.32 -8.18
C GLN A 659 -29.73 -25.48 -7.59
N TRP A 660 -28.59 -26.08 -7.23
CA TRP A 660 -27.41 -25.33 -6.80
C TRP A 660 -26.65 -24.74 -8.01
N TYR A 661 -26.55 -25.48 -9.13
CA TYR A 661 -25.96 -24.99 -10.39
C TYR A 661 -26.71 -23.78 -10.96
N LYS A 662 -28.06 -23.75 -10.86
CA LYS A 662 -28.90 -22.61 -11.27
C LYS A 662 -28.72 -21.36 -10.42
N THR A 663 -28.22 -21.48 -9.20
CA THR A 663 -28.05 -20.34 -8.27
C THR A 663 -26.69 -19.66 -8.46
N CYS A 664 -25.68 -20.39 -8.94
CA CYS A 664 -24.33 -19.86 -9.15
C CYS A 664 -24.05 -19.43 -10.60
N LEU A 665 -24.75 -19.97 -11.59
CA LEU A 665 -24.59 -19.62 -13.01
C LEU A 665 -25.97 -19.32 -13.61
N GLN A 666 -26.25 -18.05 -13.87
CA GLN A 666 -27.43 -17.62 -14.63
C GLN A 666 -27.27 -17.97 -16.12
N ASN A 667 -27.32 -19.26 -16.47
CA ASN A 667 -27.38 -19.74 -17.85
C ASN A 667 -28.48 -20.81 -18.01
N ASP A 668 -29.39 -20.60 -18.96
CA ASP A 668 -30.52 -21.48 -19.33
C ASP A 668 -30.17 -22.47 -20.46
N SER A 669 -28.94 -23.01 -20.50
CA SER A 669 -28.57 -24.03 -21.49
C SER A 669 -28.55 -25.44 -20.88
N GLU A 670 -29.48 -26.28 -21.32
CA GLU A 670 -29.62 -27.70 -20.95
C GLU A 670 -28.56 -28.57 -21.65
N GLU A 671 -27.28 -28.48 -21.27
CA GLU A 671 -26.28 -29.48 -21.67
C GLU A 671 -25.99 -30.48 -20.54
N GLN A 672 -26.29 -31.74 -20.81
CA GLN A 672 -26.13 -32.86 -19.88
C GLN A 672 -24.66 -33.32 -19.85
N MET A 673 -23.86 -32.77 -18.94
CA MET A 673 -22.50 -33.27 -18.67
C MET A 673 -22.57 -34.54 -17.80
N ASP A 674 -21.97 -35.63 -18.28
CA ASP A 674 -21.86 -36.91 -17.58
C ASP A 674 -20.39 -37.11 -17.16
N VAL A 675 -20.11 -36.94 -15.86
CA VAL A 675 -18.75 -37.02 -15.31
C VAL A 675 -18.48 -38.43 -14.79
N ARG A 676 -17.36 -39.03 -15.22
CA ARG A 676 -16.88 -40.33 -14.72
C ARG A 676 -15.70 -40.14 -13.79
N VAL A 677 -15.74 -40.70 -12.58
CA VAL A 677 -14.66 -40.56 -11.60
C VAL A 677 -13.93 -41.88 -11.40
N ILE A 678 -12.61 -41.86 -11.40
CA ILE A 678 -11.75 -43.01 -11.13
C ILE A 678 -11.00 -42.74 -9.83
N VAL A 679 -11.17 -43.59 -8.81
CA VAL A 679 -10.44 -43.50 -7.54
C VAL A 679 -9.33 -44.53 -7.54
N ALA A 680 -8.09 -44.07 -7.38
CA ALA A 680 -6.89 -44.88 -7.38
C ALA A 680 -6.23 -44.87 -6.00
N SER A 681 -5.92 -46.05 -5.46
CA SER A 681 -5.24 -46.22 -4.17
C SER A 681 -4.19 -47.33 -4.25
N LEU A 682 -3.22 -47.32 -3.34
CA LEU A 682 -2.22 -48.38 -3.23
C LEU A 682 -2.85 -49.75 -2.90
N TYR A 683 -4.00 -49.74 -2.21
CA TYR A 683 -4.80 -50.93 -1.92
C TYR A 683 -6.18 -50.80 -2.59
N LEU A 684 -6.53 -51.74 -3.47
CA LEU A 684 -7.80 -51.71 -4.21
C LEU A 684 -9.02 -51.59 -3.28
N LYS A 685 -8.99 -52.32 -2.17
CA LYS A 685 -10.09 -52.36 -1.19
C LYS A 685 -10.43 -50.98 -0.63
N ASP A 686 -9.42 -50.14 -0.40
CA ASP A 686 -9.64 -48.78 0.12
C ASP A 686 -10.37 -47.91 -0.92
N ALA A 687 -10.02 -48.05 -2.20
CA ALA A 687 -10.71 -47.35 -3.28
C ALA A 687 -12.14 -47.88 -3.49
N GLU A 688 -12.36 -49.19 -3.36
CA GLU A 688 -13.68 -49.83 -3.44
C GLU A 688 -14.62 -49.38 -2.32
N GLU A 689 -14.11 -49.28 -1.08
CA GLU A 689 -14.88 -48.76 0.06
C GLU A 689 -15.30 -47.29 -0.14
N ILE A 690 -14.42 -46.46 -0.71
CA ILE A 690 -14.69 -45.04 -0.99
C ILE A 690 -15.80 -44.85 -2.05
N ILE A 691 -15.85 -45.72 -3.05
CA ILE A 691 -16.82 -45.58 -4.16
C ILE A 691 -18.15 -46.32 -3.91
N GLN A 692 -18.28 -47.01 -2.78
CA GLN A 692 -19.44 -47.85 -2.50
C GLN A 692 -20.74 -47.03 -2.47
N GLY A 693 -21.66 -47.33 -3.40
CA GLY A 693 -22.95 -46.65 -3.49
C GLY A 693 -22.93 -45.32 -4.28
N ILE A 694 -21.79 -44.95 -4.87
CA ILE A 694 -21.67 -43.77 -5.74
C ILE A 694 -21.80 -44.22 -7.20
N PRO A 695 -22.71 -43.65 -8.02
CA PRO A 695 -22.81 -43.98 -9.44
C PRO A 695 -21.67 -43.35 -10.25
N ASN A 696 -21.38 -43.85 -11.44
CA ASN A 696 -20.35 -43.32 -12.36
C ASN A 696 -18.90 -43.30 -11.83
N THR A 697 -18.60 -44.12 -10.81
CA THR A 697 -17.27 -44.24 -10.21
C THR A 697 -16.59 -45.58 -10.55
N THR A 698 -15.26 -45.63 -10.56
CA THR A 698 -14.48 -46.86 -10.76
C THR A 698 -13.27 -46.87 -9.81
N ALA A 699 -13.01 -47.99 -9.14
CA ALA A 699 -11.87 -48.16 -8.24
C ALA A 699 -10.71 -48.86 -8.96
N VAL A 700 -9.49 -48.42 -8.68
CA VAL A 700 -8.26 -48.92 -9.31
C VAL A 700 -7.15 -49.06 -8.27
N GLU A 701 -6.39 -50.16 -8.34
CA GLU A 701 -5.13 -50.30 -7.61
C GLU A 701 -4.01 -49.61 -8.39
N LEU A 702 -3.33 -48.64 -7.78
CA LEU A 702 -2.26 -47.89 -8.40
C LEU A 702 -1.21 -47.47 -7.37
N ASP A 703 0.02 -47.95 -7.54
CA ASP A 703 1.19 -47.38 -6.90
C ASP A 703 1.69 -46.18 -7.72
N VAL A 704 1.65 -44.99 -7.12
CA VAL A 704 2.11 -43.74 -7.76
C VAL A 704 3.62 -43.69 -7.98
N THR A 705 4.38 -44.63 -7.41
CA THR A 705 5.82 -44.79 -7.70
C THR A 705 6.07 -45.60 -8.98
N ASP A 706 5.08 -46.37 -9.47
CA ASP A 706 5.14 -47.00 -10.79
C ASP A 706 4.76 -45.98 -11.87
N HIS A 707 5.80 -45.37 -12.43
CA HIS A 707 5.66 -44.34 -13.45
C HIS A 707 4.93 -44.82 -14.71
N ARG A 708 5.05 -46.10 -15.10
CA ARG A 708 4.36 -46.62 -16.31
C ARG A 708 2.86 -46.76 -16.07
N ALA A 709 2.49 -47.32 -14.93
CA ALA A 709 1.08 -47.44 -14.54
C ALA A 709 0.44 -46.06 -14.33
N LEU A 710 1.15 -45.14 -13.66
CA LEU A 710 0.68 -43.78 -13.42
C LEU A 710 0.44 -43.02 -14.73
N HIS A 711 1.38 -43.10 -15.68
CA HIS A 711 1.24 -42.51 -17.01
C HIS A 711 0.06 -43.10 -17.78
N GLN A 712 -0.18 -44.41 -17.70
CA GLN A 712 -1.30 -45.06 -18.36
C GLN A 712 -2.66 -44.54 -17.85
N TYR A 713 -2.82 -44.29 -16.55
CA TYR A 713 -4.08 -43.79 -16.01
C TYR A 713 -4.26 -42.28 -16.22
N ILE A 714 -3.18 -41.50 -16.11
CA ILE A 714 -3.22 -40.04 -16.36
C ILE A 714 -3.55 -39.75 -17.83
N SER A 715 -3.13 -40.59 -18.79
CA SER A 715 -3.45 -40.40 -20.21
C SER A 715 -4.90 -40.69 -20.60
N GLN A 716 -5.69 -41.28 -19.70
CA GLN A 716 -7.09 -41.63 -19.94
C GLN A 716 -8.08 -40.64 -19.31
N VAL A 717 -7.59 -39.60 -18.63
CA VAL A 717 -8.41 -38.64 -17.89
C VAL A 717 -8.14 -37.21 -18.30
N GLU A 718 -9.16 -36.36 -18.23
CA GLU A 718 -9.04 -34.92 -18.50
C GLU A 718 -8.57 -34.14 -17.26
N ILE A 719 -8.79 -34.69 -16.05
CA ILE A 719 -8.46 -34.06 -14.77
C ILE A 719 -7.82 -35.09 -13.81
N VAL A 720 -6.75 -34.69 -13.12
CA VAL A 720 -6.09 -35.48 -12.09
C VAL A 720 -6.07 -34.72 -10.76
N ILE A 721 -6.64 -35.30 -9.71
CA ILE A 721 -6.68 -34.77 -8.35
C ILE A 721 -5.78 -35.64 -7.47
N SER A 722 -4.80 -35.04 -6.78
CA SER A 722 -3.95 -35.78 -5.83
C SER A 722 -4.32 -35.44 -4.39
N LEU A 723 -4.69 -36.46 -3.61
CA LEU A 723 -4.96 -36.40 -2.17
C LEU A 723 -3.86 -37.11 -1.36
N LEU A 724 -2.71 -37.37 -1.97
CA LEU A 724 -1.56 -38.02 -1.35
C LEU A 724 -0.66 -37.00 -0.62
N PRO A 725 0.31 -37.45 0.20
CA PRO A 725 1.27 -36.55 0.83
C PRO A 725 2.09 -35.74 -0.18
N ALA A 726 2.53 -34.53 0.22
CA ALA A 726 3.24 -33.59 -0.64
C ALA A 726 4.50 -34.16 -1.34
N SER A 727 5.15 -35.16 -0.73
CA SER A 727 6.30 -35.87 -1.31
C SER A 727 5.98 -36.58 -2.63
N CYS A 728 4.72 -36.96 -2.88
CA CYS A 728 4.29 -37.66 -4.09
C CYS A 728 3.88 -36.71 -5.23
N HIS A 729 3.62 -35.43 -4.92
CA HIS A 729 3.09 -34.48 -5.91
C HIS A 729 4.06 -34.15 -7.05
N VAL A 730 5.37 -34.19 -6.79
CA VAL A 730 6.39 -33.93 -7.82
C VAL A 730 6.36 -35.00 -8.91
N ALA A 731 6.25 -36.28 -8.53
CA ALA A 731 6.19 -37.39 -9.48
C ALA A 731 4.91 -37.32 -10.34
N ILE A 732 3.77 -36.99 -9.71
CA ILE A 732 2.48 -36.86 -10.40
C ILE A 732 2.48 -35.66 -11.35
N ALA A 733 2.99 -34.50 -10.90
CA ALA A 733 3.08 -33.30 -11.72
C ALA A 733 3.95 -33.53 -12.96
N ASN A 734 5.08 -34.23 -12.83
CA ASN A 734 5.94 -34.55 -13.98
C ASN A 734 5.20 -35.39 -15.03
N VAL A 735 4.47 -36.43 -14.61
CA VAL A 735 3.68 -37.26 -15.55
C VAL A 735 2.54 -36.45 -16.17
N CYS A 736 1.89 -35.56 -15.42
CA CYS A 736 0.87 -34.65 -15.98
C CYS A 736 1.47 -33.70 -17.03
N VAL A 737 2.71 -33.20 -16.83
CA VAL A 737 3.39 -32.33 -17.80
C VAL A 737 3.75 -33.09 -19.08
N GLU A 738 4.11 -34.37 -18.95
CA GLU A 738 4.45 -35.23 -20.09
C GLU A 738 3.22 -35.58 -20.94
N VAL A 739 2.05 -35.73 -20.31
CA VAL A 739 0.85 -36.28 -20.95
C VAL A 739 -0.19 -35.23 -21.33
N LEU A 740 -0.38 -34.19 -20.52
CA LEU A 740 -1.43 -33.19 -20.71
C LEU A 740 -0.83 -31.90 -21.31
N SER A 741 -1.31 -31.50 -22.49
CA SER A 741 -1.01 -30.17 -23.04
C SER A 741 -1.37 -29.06 -22.05
N LEU A 742 -0.57 -27.98 -21.97
CA LEU A 742 -0.59 -26.88 -20.98
C LEU A 742 -1.95 -26.20 -20.69
N THR A 743 -3.04 -26.56 -21.37
CA THR A 743 -4.40 -26.08 -21.15
C THR A 743 -5.28 -26.96 -20.25
N GLN A 744 -4.77 -28.09 -19.72
CA GLN A 744 -5.54 -28.99 -18.82
C GLN A 744 -4.82 -29.31 -17.51
N PHE A 745 -4.30 -28.29 -16.82
CA PHE A 745 -3.74 -28.43 -15.48
C PHE A 745 -4.75 -28.04 -14.40
N SER A 746 -5.11 -29.00 -13.55
CA SER A 746 -5.74 -28.70 -12.25
C SER A 746 -5.16 -29.63 -11.19
N ILE A 747 -4.07 -29.19 -10.55
CA ILE A 747 -3.57 -29.78 -9.31
C ILE A 747 -4.33 -29.09 -8.17
N VAL A 748 -5.33 -29.75 -7.58
CA VAL A 748 -5.92 -29.27 -6.34
C VAL A 748 -5.04 -29.71 -5.17
N ILE A 749 -4.56 -28.72 -4.44
CA ILE A 749 -3.57 -28.80 -3.37
C ILE A 749 -4.27 -28.96 -2.01
N THR A 750 -3.90 -30.02 -1.29
CA THR A 750 -3.99 -30.29 0.17
C THR A 750 -5.37 -30.29 0.85
N SER A 751 -5.47 -31.13 1.90
CA SER A 751 -6.63 -31.32 2.77
C SER A 751 -7.14 -30.06 3.48
N GLU A 752 -6.35 -28.98 3.56
CA GLU A 752 -6.76 -27.70 4.16
C GLU A 752 -7.81 -26.97 3.32
N THR A 753 -7.82 -27.15 2.00
CA THR A 753 -8.72 -26.44 1.08
C THR A 753 -10.16 -26.98 1.16
N LEU A 754 -10.36 -28.28 1.45
CA LEU A 754 -11.71 -28.84 1.63
C LEU A 754 -12.30 -28.56 3.03
N TYR A 755 -11.46 -28.35 4.05
CA TYR A 755 -11.93 -27.96 5.39
C TYR A 755 -12.58 -26.56 5.37
N LEU A 756 -12.05 -25.65 4.55
CA LEU A 756 -12.62 -24.32 4.33
C LEU A 756 -13.96 -24.36 3.57
N VAL A 757 -14.12 -25.27 2.60
CA VAL A 757 -15.39 -25.45 1.89
C VAL A 757 -16.47 -26.03 2.82
N LYS A 758 -16.12 -26.97 3.71
CA LYS A 758 -17.07 -27.49 4.70
C LYS A 758 -17.55 -26.43 5.69
N LYS A 759 -16.66 -25.54 6.14
CA LYS A 759 -17.00 -24.45 7.07
C LYS A 759 -17.84 -23.32 6.43
N TYR A 760 -17.76 -23.20 5.11
CA TYR A 760 -18.55 -22.23 4.33
C TYR A 760 -19.93 -22.78 3.92
N LEU A 761 -20.15 -24.09 4.02
CA LEU A 761 -21.45 -24.73 3.76
C LEU A 761 -22.25 -25.02 5.05
N GLU A 762 -21.59 -24.93 6.23
CA GLU A 762 -22.23 -25.05 7.55
C GLU A 762 -22.61 -23.68 8.18
N ASN A 763 -22.36 -22.56 7.49
CA ASN A 763 -22.89 -21.22 7.80
C ASN A 763 -23.66 -20.68 6.59
#